data_AF-A0A8B8GIG1-F1
#
_entry.id   AF-A0A8B8GIG1-F1
#
_cell.length_a   1.000
_cell.length_b   1.000
_cell.length_c   1.000
_cell.angle_alpha   90.00
_cell.angle_beta   90.00
_cell.angle_gamma   90.00
#
_symmetry.space_group_name_H-M   'P 1'
#
loop_
_entity.id
_entity.type
_entity.pdbx_description
1 polymer ?
#
loop_
_entity_poly.entity_id
_entity_poly.type
_entity_poly.pdbx_seq_one_letter_code
_entity_poly.pdbx_strand_id
1 'polypeptide(L)'
;MLNLQDDFPTDIAKFPWTITDANLIRSLILYGPCKPDINFPVNNNGKRFSSSYYFLTTKSGTKIPRTWLCYSYNLDCVYCESCWLFADRSYGKFKWDWIYGINDWNHLSQSIQRHESSIQHLDAAKIRSIWVKNETIDASLEKQYTDEAVKWRNVLKRLIKIILSITAGNCALRGNEGSLKIKCATEGNFLRTVRLLAEFDPILNDILNDENQKIKYLSWSIQNELLDILSTELRHLICNKIRSSSFFSVILDSTQDITKQDQVSLVIRYTTLDFEKKQIQIKESFLGFYLLSHHGAANYVELLKNTLMRLDLNIMKCRGQGYDGAAVMSGSITGVQKQICDIVPNAIFVHCCSHNINLVLCDAAKSTRKIQSFFDTVQDIYNFFSSSSPRWAQLAFGEEYGNKINKITLKKVCPTRWEARHNALFSLKHRFVDVLKSLSNIQLSSSKKDEINMATTLKKKMENAEFIIILCIWEPILKSLQVVSKSMQSVNLSLQKASTQLESAILIIEKLRDQYDQIIKDSRELCMKWNIPFKLSETRQRYAKKYFDEVDSDRRLTTTDDNFRVTIFYPVVDTTLLQLRVRFKGMKTVCNDFIILMPEILTSMSDELIVKSSYDFINKYKEDISSDFTRQLIIIKGYLSSKFQTNYLKKYDNSRFS
;
A
#
# COMPACT_ATOMS: atom_id res chain seq x y z
N MET A 1 -8.80 -15.32 -49.99
CA MET A 1 -9.89 -15.75 -49.07
C MET A 1 -11.14 -16.01 -49.90
N LEU A 2 -12.01 -16.93 -49.43
CA LEU A 2 -13.32 -17.18 -50.04
C LEU A 2 -14.21 -15.95 -49.97
N ASN A 3 -14.86 -15.58 -51.08
CA ASN A 3 -15.91 -14.56 -51.07
C ASN A 3 -17.25 -15.22 -50.73
N LEU A 4 -17.69 -15.05 -49.48
CA LEU A 4 -18.91 -15.67 -48.97
C LEU A 4 -20.21 -15.00 -49.46
N GLN A 5 -20.10 -13.90 -50.22
CA GLN A 5 -21.26 -13.22 -50.82
C GLN A 5 -21.67 -13.80 -52.17
N ASP A 6 -20.86 -14.67 -52.78
CA ASP A 6 -21.16 -15.23 -54.09
C ASP A 6 -22.04 -16.49 -53.99
N ASP A 7 -22.91 -16.70 -54.98
CA ASP A 7 -23.58 -17.99 -55.18
C ASP A 7 -22.53 -19.07 -55.52
N PHE A 8 -22.50 -20.14 -54.72
CA PHE A 8 -21.50 -21.23 -54.76
C PHE A 8 -20.04 -20.76 -54.57
N PRO A 9 -19.62 -20.39 -53.34
CA PRO A 9 -18.28 -19.85 -53.07
C PRO A 9 -17.11 -20.80 -53.37
N THR A 10 -17.36 -22.11 -53.41
CA THR A 10 -16.34 -23.15 -53.64
C THR A 10 -16.32 -23.69 -55.07
N ASP A 11 -17.05 -23.06 -55.99
CA ASP A 11 -17.04 -23.43 -57.41
C ASP A 11 -15.63 -23.26 -58.02
N ILE A 12 -15.10 -24.33 -58.62
CA ILE A 12 -13.78 -24.36 -59.25
C ILE A 12 -13.59 -23.28 -60.31
N ALA A 13 -14.66 -22.81 -60.97
CA ALA A 13 -14.61 -21.77 -61.98
C ALA A 13 -14.04 -20.43 -61.47
N LYS A 14 -14.04 -20.22 -60.15
CA LYS A 14 -13.59 -18.99 -59.49
C LYS A 14 -12.12 -19.04 -59.06
N PHE A 15 -11.44 -20.15 -59.29
CA PHE A 15 -10.10 -20.42 -58.79
C PHE A 15 -9.18 -20.91 -59.92
N PRO A 16 -7.85 -20.78 -59.77
CA PRO A 16 -6.92 -21.41 -60.70
C PRO A 16 -7.01 -22.95 -60.62
N TRP A 17 -6.67 -23.61 -61.73
CA TRP A 17 -6.64 -25.08 -61.84
C TRP A 17 -5.64 -25.77 -60.90
N THR A 18 -4.68 -25.00 -60.37
CA THR A 18 -3.70 -25.43 -59.36
C THR A 18 -3.70 -24.41 -58.22
N ILE A 19 -3.91 -24.88 -56.99
CA ILE A 19 -3.84 -24.07 -55.78
C ILE A 19 -2.61 -24.50 -54.99
N THR A 20 -1.76 -23.54 -54.61
CA THR A 20 -0.57 -23.75 -53.78
C THR A 20 -0.69 -23.13 -52.38
N ASP A 21 -1.68 -22.26 -52.15
CA ASP A 21 -1.92 -21.62 -50.86
C ASP A 21 -2.65 -22.56 -49.88
N ALA A 22 -1.94 -22.97 -48.82
CA ALA A 22 -2.46 -23.84 -47.76
C ALA A 22 -3.67 -23.25 -47.02
N ASN A 23 -3.75 -21.93 -46.84
CA ASN A 23 -4.86 -21.29 -46.14
C ASN A 23 -6.13 -21.29 -46.99
N LEU A 24 -5.99 -21.10 -48.30
CA LEU A 24 -7.09 -21.23 -49.24
C LEU A 24 -7.61 -22.67 -49.31
N ILE A 25 -6.71 -23.66 -49.38
CA ILE A 25 -7.06 -25.09 -49.36
C ILE A 25 -7.85 -25.44 -48.08
N ARG A 26 -7.38 -25.01 -46.90
CA ARG A 26 -8.11 -25.21 -45.62
C ARG A 26 -9.50 -24.58 -45.65
N SER A 27 -9.60 -23.36 -46.18
CA SER A 27 -10.88 -22.64 -46.28
C SER A 27 -11.87 -23.37 -47.19
N LEU A 28 -11.43 -23.87 -48.34
CA LEU A 28 -12.23 -24.65 -49.28
C LEU A 28 -12.76 -25.95 -48.64
N ILE A 29 -11.89 -26.68 -47.93
CA ILE A 29 -12.27 -27.93 -47.25
C ILE A 29 -13.25 -27.70 -46.11
N LEU A 30 -13.07 -26.63 -45.33
CA LEU A 30 -13.95 -26.26 -44.21
C LEU A 30 -15.35 -25.86 -44.68
N TYR A 31 -15.45 -25.13 -45.81
CA TYR A 31 -16.73 -24.73 -46.38
C TYR A 31 -17.48 -25.93 -47.01
N GLY A 32 -16.74 -26.83 -47.65
CA GLY A 32 -17.26 -28.06 -48.22
C GLY A 32 -17.45 -28.02 -49.74
N PRO A 33 -17.73 -29.20 -50.33
CA PRO A 33 -17.74 -29.39 -51.78
C PRO A 33 -18.88 -28.60 -52.46
N CYS A 34 -18.59 -28.05 -53.64
CA CYS A 34 -19.59 -27.37 -54.46
C CYS A 34 -20.59 -28.38 -55.03
N LYS A 35 -21.76 -28.48 -54.40
CA LYS A 35 -22.87 -29.37 -54.77
C LYS A 35 -24.19 -28.61 -54.85
N PRO A 36 -24.38 -27.78 -55.89
CA PRO A 36 -25.63 -27.06 -56.08
C PRO A 36 -26.80 -28.04 -56.25
N ASP A 37 -27.95 -27.73 -55.65
CA ASP A 37 -29.21 -28.41 -55.91
C ASP A 37 -30.10 -27.48 -56.74
N ILE A 38 -29.86 -27.49 -58.05
CA ILE A 38 -30.45 -26.55 -59.01
C ILE A 38 -31.07 -27.31 -60.18
N ASN A 39 -31.86 -26.60 -60.98
CA ASN A 39 -32.25 -27.10 -62.30
C ASN A 39 -31.04 -27.08 -63.24
N PHE A 40 -30.34 -28.20 -63.32
CA PHE A 40 -29.13 -28.33 -64.13
C PHE A 40 -29.37 -28.03 -65.62
N PRO A 41 -28.42 -27.34 -66.30
CA PRO A 41 -28.46 -27.06 -67.73
C PRO A 41 -28.62 -28.34 -68.58
N VAL A 42 -29.34 -28.20 -69.68
CA VAL A 42 -29.56 -29.29 -70.65
C VAL A 42 -28.64 -29.07 -71.84
N ASN A 43 -27.84 -30.09 -72.17
CA ASN A 43 -26.96 -30.05 -73.32
C ASN A 43 -27.72 -30.21 -74.65
N ASN A 44 -27.03 -30.02 -75.78
CA ASN A 44 -27.60 -30.15 -77.13
C ASN A 44 -28.25 -31.52 -77.43
N ASN A 45 -27.94 -32.56 -76.63
CA ASN A 45 -28.48 -33.91 -76.75
C ASN A 45 -29.65 -34.17 -75.78
N GLY A 46 -30.21 -33.13 -75.14
CA GLY A 46 -31.33 -33.25 -74.22
C GLY A 46 -30.98 -33.84 -72.85
N LYS A 47 -29.68 -34.03 -72.53
CA LYS A 47 -29.22 -34.61 -71.26
C LYS A 47 -28.67 -33.54 -70.31
N ARG A 48 -28.76 -33.82 -69.02
CA ARG A 48 -28.30 -32.94 -67.94
C ARG A 48 -27.66 -33.75 -66.83
N PHE A 49 -26.89 -33.07 -65.98
CA PHE A 49 -26.46 -33.66 -64.71
C PHE A 49 -27.65 -33.96 -63.79
N SER A 50 -27.52 -34.99 -62.95
CA SER A 50 -28.52 -35.37 -61.95
C SER A 50 -27.88 -35.42 -60.58
N SER A 51 -28.52 -34.80 -59.57
CA SER A 51 -28.06 -34.83 -58.18
C SER A 51 -27.96 -36.25 -57.61
N SER A 52 -28.61 -37.24 -58.24
CA SER A 52 -28.42 -38.67 -57.91
C SER A 52 -26.97 -39.14 -58.01
N TYR A 53 -26.15 -38.52 -58.88
CA TYR A 53 -24.74 -38.88 -59.01
C TYR A 53 -23.89 -38.53 -57.78
N TYR A 54 -24.36 -37.61 -56.93
CA TYR A 54 -23.71 -37.35 -55.64
C TYR A 54 -23.78 -38.54 -54.67
N PHE A 55 -24.55 -39.58 -54.99
CA PHE A 55 -24.71 -40.77 -54.16
C PHE A 55 -24.36 -42.05 -54.92
N LEU A 56 -23.60 -42.93 -54.28
CA LEU A 56 -23.42 -44.32 -54.69
C LEU A 56 -24.53 -45.16 -54.06
N THR A 57 -25.33 -45.85 -54.87
CA THR A 57 -26.33 -46.81 -54.38
C THR A 57 -25.72 -48.21 -54.34
N THR A 58 -25.64 -48.82 -53.16
CA THR A 58 -25.14 -50.20 -52.98
C THR A 58 -26.15 -51.22 -53.52
N LYS A 59 -25.72 -52.48 -53.69
CA LYS A 59 -26.62 -53.60 -54.06
C LYS A 59 -27.76 -53.80 -53.05
N SER A 60 -27.59 -53.39 -51.80
CA SER A 60 -28.60 -53.40 -50.74
C SER A 60 -29.55 -52.20 -50.76
N GLY A 61 -29.40 -51.27 -51.72
CA GLY A 61 -30.22 -50.06 -51.84
C GLY A 61 -29.76 -48.89 -50.97
N THR A 62 -28.68 -49.03 -50.18
CA THR A 62 -28.14 -47.97 -49.32
C THR A 62 -27.45 -46.90 -50.17
N LYS A 63 -27.81 -45.62 -49.97
CA LYS A 63 -27.17 -44.48 -50.64
C LYS A 63 -26.00 -43.96 -49.80
N ILE A 64 -24.79 -44.02 -50.34
CA ILE A 64 -23.56 -43.50 -49.73
C ILE A 64 -23.16 -42.21 -50.45
N PRO A 65 -23.00 -41.07 -49.75
CA PRO A 65 -22.61 -39.82 -50.39
C PRO A 65 -21.18 -39.86 -50.91
N ARG A 66 -20.96 -39.45 -52.16
CA ARG A 66 -19.64 -39.20 -52.74
C ARG A 66 -19.13 -37.85 -52.24
N THR A 67 -18.20 -37.84 -51.30
CA THR A 67 -17.68 -36.61 -50.71
C THR A 67 -16.83 -35.78 -51.67
N TRP A 68 -16.25 -36.39 -52.70
CA TRP A 68 -15.32 -35.76 -53.64
C TRP A 68 -15.97 -35.17 -54.90
N LEU A 69 -17.14 -35.67 -55.32
CA LEU A 69 -17.78 -35.29 -56.58
C LEU A 69 -18.48 -33.94 -56.43
N CYS A 70 -18.04 -32.97 -57.21
CA CYS A 70 -18.58 -31.61 -57.25
C CYS A 70 -19.13 -31.27 -58.64
N TYR A 71 -20.00 -30.27 -58.69
CA TYR A 71 -20.50 -29.72 -59.95
C TYR A 71 -20.24 -28.21 -59.98
N SER A 72 -19.66 -27.73 -61.08
CA SER A 72 -19.43 -26.32 -61.35
C SER A 72 -20.63 -25.76 -62.12
N TYR A 73 -21.28 -24.74 -61.56
CA TYR A 73 -22.41 -24.10 -62.23
C TYR A 73 -21.93 -23.28 -63.43
N ASN A 74 -20.84 -22.54 -63.26
CA ASN A 74 -20.34 -21.65 -64.30
C ASN A 74 -19.74 -22.39 -65.51
N LEU A 75 -19.18 -23.59 -65.29
CA LEU A 75 -18.54 -24.38 -66.35
C LEU A 75 -19.42 -25.51 -66.90
N ASP A 76 -20.61 -25.73 -66.32
CA ASP A 76 -21.50 -26.86 -66.62
C ASP A 76 -20.75 -28.20 -66.73
N CYS A 77 -19.98 -28.52 -65.68
CA CYS A 77 -19.15 -29.73 -65.65
C CYS A 77 -19.03 -30.30 -64.23
N VAL A 78 -18.75 -31.59 -64.12
CA VAL A 78 -18.40 -32.23 -62.84
C VAL A 78 -16.90 -32.35 -62.68
N TYR A 79 -16.42 -32.18 -61.45
CA TYR A 79 -15.00 -32.31 -61.11
C TYR A 79 -14.83 -33.01 -59.76
N CYS A 80 -13.60 -33.40 -59.47
CA CYS A 80 -13.23 -34.02 -58.21
C CYS A 80 -12.46 -33.03 -57.33
N GLU A 81 -13.07 -32.60 -56.22
CA GLU A 81 -12.45 -31.67 -55.27
C GLU A 81 -11.13 -32.23 -54.72
N SER A 82 -11.11 -33.51 -54.35
CA SER A 82 -9.90 -34.17 -53.84
C SER A 82 -8.75 -34.14 -54.86
N CYS A 83 -9.02 -34.47 -56.12
CA CYS A 83 -7.99 -34.47 -57.17
C CYS A 83 -7.58 -33.07 -57.59
N TRP A 84 -8.51 -32.11 -57.57
CA TRP A 84 -8.21 -30.72 -57.80
C TRP A 84 -7.20 -30.19 -56.78
N LEU A 85 -7.46 -30.42 -55.48
CA LEU A 85 -6.64 -29.89 -54.40
C LEU A 85 -5.34 -30.68 -54.14
N PHE A 86 -5.35 -32.01 -54.31
CA PHE A 86 -4.28 -32.87 -53.77
C PHE A 86 -3.68 -33.90 -54.72
N ALA A 87 -4.15 -34.03 -55.97
CA ALA A 87 -3.56 -35.04 -56.86
C ALA A 87 -2.14 -34.64 -57.30
N ASP A 88 -1.21 -35.58 -57.18
CA ASP A 88 0.19 -35.42 -57.58
C ASP A 88 0.32 -35.19 -59.09
N ARG A 89 0.70 -33.95 -59.45
CA ARG A 89 0.88 -33.52 -60.84
C ARG A 89 2.14 -34.09 -61.49
N SER A 90 3.07 -34.64 -60.71
CA SER A 90 4.31 -35.27 -61.21
C SER A 90 4.14 -36.74 -61.61
N TYR A 91 2.96 -37.31 -61.36
CA TYR A 91 2.66 -38.70 -61.68
C TYR A 91 2.58 -38.95 -63.20
N GLY A 92 3.37 -39.91 -63.70
CA GLY A 92 3.51 -40.15 -65.15
C GLY A 92 2.25 -40.59 -65.92
N LYS A 93 1.17 -41.00 -65.24
CA LYS A 93 -0.14 -41.32 -65.83
C LYS A 93 -1.25 -40.36 -65.40
N PHE A 94 -0.88 -39.16 -64.97
CA PHE A 94 -1.79 -38.14 -64.49
C PHE A 94 -2.79 -37.70 -65.58
N LYS A 95 -4.05 -37.53 -65.20
CA LYS A 95 -5.13 -37.06 -66.08
C LYS A 95 -5.78 -35.79 -65.53
N TRP A 96 -5.95 -34.80 -66.41
CA TRP A 96 -6.58 -33.52 -66.10
C TRP A 96 -8.12 -33.56 -66.14
N ASP A 97 -8.73 -34.60 -66.69
CA ASP A 97 -10.17 -34.70 -66.96
C ASP A 97 -11.04 -34.34 -65.75
N TRP A 98 -10.69 -34.83 -64.56
CA TRP A 98 -11.45 -34.61 -63.32
C TRP A 98 -11.11 -33.29 -62.59
N ILE A 99 -10.28 -32.45 -63.19
CA ILE A 99 -9.88 -31.14 -62.67
C ILE A 99 -10.40 -30.04 -63.59
N TYR A 100 -10.22 -30.17 -64.91
CA TYR A 100 -10.88 -29.28 -65.88
C TYR A 100 -12.39 -29.53 -65.95
N GLY A 101 -12.81 -30.73 -65.58
CA GLY A 101 -14.19 -31.12 -65.45
C GLY A 101 -14.71 -31.90 -66.65
N ILE A 102 -15.74 -32.70 -66.39
CA ILE A 102 -16.38 -33.60 -67.36
C ILE A 102 -17.82 -33.16 -67.56
N ASN A 103 -18.23 -32.98 -68.80
CA ASN A 103 -19.60 -32.65 -69.21
C ASN A 103 -20.22 -33.73 -70.13
N ASP A 104 -19.57 -34.89 -70.27
CA ASP A 104 -20.15 -36.04 -70.98
C ASP A 104 -21.16 -36.78 -70.11
N TRP A 105 -22.40 -36.27 -70.12
CA TRP A 105 -23.54 -36.84 -69.38
C TRP A 105 -23.93 -38.25 -69.86
N ASN A 106 -23.53 -38.68 -71.06
CA ASN A 106 -23.85 -40.01 -71.57
C ASN A 106 -23.06 -41.11 -70.85
N HIS A 107 -21.77 -40.86 -70.61
CA HIS A 107 -20.85 -41.84 -70.04
C HIS A 107 -20.46 -41.51 -68.60
N LEU A 108 -21.09 -40.51 -67.99
CA LEU A 108 -20.73 -40.02 -66.65
C LEU A 108 -20.70 -41.13 -65.60
N SER A 109 -21.67 -42.05 -65.59
CA SER A 109 -21.70 -43.17 -64.63
C SER A 109 -20.45 -44.05 -64.73
N GLN A 110 -20.03 -44.40 -65.95
CA GLN A 110 -18.83 -45.20 -66.20
C GLN A 110 -17.56 -44.41 -65.86
N SER A 111 -17.52 -43.13 -66.21
CA SER A 111 -16.40 -42.23 -65.88
C SER A 111 -16.21 -42.11 -64.37
N ILE A 112 -17.30 -41.94 -63.60
CA ILE A 112 -17.26 -41.90 -62.13
C ILE A 112 -16.65 -43.20 -61.59
N GLN A 113 -17.14 -44.36 -62.03
CA GLN A 113 -16.66 -45.65 -61.52
C GLN A 113 -15.17 -45.90 -61.85
N ARG A 114 -14.70 -45.49 -63.03
CA ARG A 114 -13.28 -45.55 -63.41
C ARG A 114 -12.42 -44.58 -62.60
N HIS A 115 -12.95 -43.41 -62.23
CA HIS A 115 -12.24 -42.43 -61.42
C HIS A 115 -12.11 -42.87 -59.97
N GLU A 116 -13.20 -43.38 -59.36
CA GLU A 116 -13.22 -43.85 -57.98
C GLU A 116 -12.16 -44.94 -57.71
N SER A 117 -11.85 -45.74 -58.74
CA SER A 117 -10.85 -46.81 -58.69
C SER A 117 -9.46 -46.39 -59.20
N SER A 118 -9.27 -45.13 -59.59
CA SER A 118 -8.00 -44.64 -60.12
C SER A 118 -6.98 -44.35 -59.01
N ILE A 119 -5.70 -44.67 -59.26
CA ILE A 119 -4.59 -44.41 -58.31
C ILE A 119 -4.53 -42.91 -57.94
N GLN A 120 -4.64 -42.03 -58.95
CA GLN A 120 -4.66 -40.58 -58.76
C GLN A 120 -5.74 -40.12 -57.77
N HIS A 121 -6.94 -40.72 -57.83
CA HIS A 121 -8.02 -40.41 -56.90
C HIS A 121 -7.75 -40.93 -55.50
N LEU A 122 -7.31 -42.19 -55.39
CA LEU A 122 -7.05 -42.83 -54.10
C LEU A 122 -5.95 -42.11 -53.31
N ASP A 123 -4.86 -41.71 -53.97
CA ASP A 123 -3.77 -40.96 -53.34
C ASP A 123 -4.22 -39.56 -52.92
N ALA A 124 -4.95 -38.84 -53.78
CA ALA A 124 -5.48 -37.53 -53.46
C ALA A 124 -6.49 -37.58 -52.29
N ALA A 125 -7.35 -38.61 -52.25
CA ALA A 125 -8.30 -38.83 -51.16
C ALA A 125 -7.59 -39.19 -49.85
N LYS A 126 -6.48 -39.93 -49.90
CA LYS A 126 -5.63 -40.23 -48.74
C LYS A 126 -5.01 -38.96 -48.16
N ILE A 127 -4.43 -38.10 -49.00
CA ILE A 127 -3.86 -36.81 -48.57
C ILE A 127 -4.96 -35.92 -47.98
N ARG A 128 -6.12 -35.83 -48.63
CA ARG A 128 -7.28 -35.09 -48.11
C ARG A 128 -7.69 -35.56 -46.72
N SER A 129 -7.69 -36.88 -46.46
CA SER A 129 -8.02 -37.45 -45.14
C SER A 129 -7.05 -36.98 -44.05
N ILE A 130 -5.75 -36.93 -44.35
CA ILE A 130 -4.72 -36.43 -43.44
C ILE A 130 -4.94 -34.94 -43.14
N TRP A 131 -5.25 -34.15 -44.18
CA TRP A 131 -5.54 -32.71 -44.04
C TRP A 131 -6.81 -32.43 -43.21
N VAL A 132 -7.87 -33.22 -43.39
CA VAL A 132 -9.12 -33.08 -42.59
C VAL A 132 -8.88 -33.39 -41.12
N LYS A 133 -8.05 -34.39 -40.82
CA LYS A 133 -7.71 -34.76 -39.44
C LYS A 133 -6.70 -33.83 -38.78
N ASN A 134 -6.14 -32.88 -39.53
CA ASN A 134 -5.09 -31.96 -39.06
C ASN A 134 -3.87 -32.70 -38.47
N GLU A 135 -3.59 -33.92 -38.93
CA GLU A 135 -2.46 -34.77 -38.52
C GLU A 135 -1.17 -34.39 -39.28
N THR A 136 -0.90 -33.08 -39.39
CA THR A 136 0.30 -32.55 -40.05
C THR A 136 1.44 -32.38 -39.04
N ILE A 137 2.68 -32.31 -39.52
CA ILE A 137 3.89 -32.07 -38.70
C ILE A 137 3.74 -30.80 -37.83
N ASP A 138 3.03 -29.78 -38.33
CA ASP A 138 2.74 -28.53 -37.62
C ASP A 138 1.99 -28.72 -36.29
N ALA A 139 1.08 -29.69 -36.20
CA ALA A 139 0.29 -29.92 -34.98
C ALA A 139 1.13 -30.54 -33.85
N SER A 140 2.14 -31.35 -34.22
CA SER A 140 3.08 -31.93 -33.25
C SER A 140 4.02 -30.86 -32.68
N LEU A 141 4.54 -29.97 -33.55
CA LEU A 141 5.35 -28.82 -33.15
C LEU A 141 4.57 -27.86 -32.27
N GLU A 142 3.34 -27.52 -32.65
CA GLU A 142 2.47 -26.63 -31.86
C GLU A 142 2.17 -27.21 -30.47
N LYS A 143 1.95 -28.53 -30.39
CA LYS A 143 1.79 -29.23 -29.12
C LYS A 143 3.05 -29.16 -28.26
N GLN A 144 4.24 -29.40 -28.84
CA GLN A 144 5.50 -29.28 -28.12
C GLN A 144 5.73 -27.86 -27.56
N TYR A 145 5.47 -26.82 -28.36
CA TYR A 145 5.55 -25.44 -27.88
C TYR A 145 4.58 -25.14 -26.74
N THR A 146 3.37 -25.68 -26.82
CA THR A 146 2.35 -25.51 -25.79
C THR A 146 2.75 -26.19 -24.48
N ASP A 147 3.23 -27.43 -24.56
CA ASP A 147 3.69 -28.20 -23.40
C ASP A 147 4.89 -27.53 -22.72
N GLU A 148 5.84 -27.00 -23.51
CA GLU A 148 6.97 -26.23 -22.98
C GLU A 148 6.52 -24.92 -22.32
N ALA A 149 5.60 -24.17 -22.94
CA ALA A 149 5.04 -22.95 -22.35
C ALA A 149 4.32 -23.23 -21.02
N VAL A 150 3.58 -24.34 -20.93
CA VAL A 150 2.91 -24.79 -19.69
C VAL A 150 3.94 -25.14 -18.62
N LYS A 151 5.02 -25.86 -18.97
CA LYS A 151 6.14 -26.14 -18.05
C LYS A 151 6.68 -24.84 -17.46
N TRP A 152 7.07 -23.86 -18.28
CA TRP A 152 7.66 -22.61 -17.80
C TRP A 152 6.69 -21.72 -17.02
N ARG A 153 5.41 -21.66 -17.39
CA ARG A 153 4.39 -20.96 -16.58
C ARG A 153 4.29 -21.55 -15.18
N ASN A 154 4.34 -22.88 -15.07
CA ASN A 154 4.33 -23.58 -13.79
C ASN A 154 5.57 -23.26 -12.94
N VAL A 155 6.74 -23.15 -13.56
CA VAL A 155 7.98 -22.70 -12.89
C VAL A 155 7.81 -21.28 -12.36
N LEU A 156 7.50 -20.33 -13.24
CA LEU A 156 7.40 -18.90 -12.90
C LEU A 156 6.35 -18.66 -11.81
N LYS A 157 5.22 -19.36 -11.85
CA LYS A 157 4.19 -19.28 -10.81
C LYS A 157 4.75 -19.59 -9.42
N ARG A 158 5.61 -20.60 -9.29
CA ARG A 158 6.25 -20.97 -8.02
C ARG A 158 7.27 -19.93 -7.59
N LEU A 159 8.13 -19.49 -8.50
CA LEU A 159 9.14 -18.45 -8.22
C LEU A 159 8.49 -17.14 -7.77
N ILE A 160 7.42 -16.70 -8.46
CA ILE A 160 6.63 -15.53 -8.09
C ILE A 160 6.02 -15.70 -6.69
N LYS A 161 5.46 -16.88 -6.36
CA LYS A 161 4.91 -17.14 -5.03
C LYS A 161 5.99 -17.10 -3.94
N ILE A 162 7.18 -17.62 -4.21
CA ILE A 162 8.32 -17.53 -3.29
C ILE A 162 8.70 -16.07 -3.07
N ILE A 163 8.85 -15.28 -4.14
CA ILE A 163 9.16 -13.85 -4.07
C ILE A 163 8.11 -13.12 -3.23
N LEU A 164 6.82 -13.34 -3.50
CA LEU A 164 5.72 -12.72 -2.75
C LEU A 164 5.75 -13.11 -1.26
N SER A 165 6.04 -14.38 -0.92
CA SER A 165 6.14 -14.82 0.47
C SER A 165 7.31 -14.17 1.21
N ILE A 166 8.48 -14.10 0.58
CA ILE A 166 9.68 -13.49 1.17
C ILE A 166 9.48 -11.98 1.35
N THR A 167 8.95 -11.30 0.33
CA THR A 167 8.69 -9.85 0.37
C THR A 167 7.60 -9.47 1.37
N ALA A 168 6.53 -10.27 1.50
CA ALA A 168 5.51 -10.05 2.53
C ALA A 168 6.07 -10.13 3.96
N GLY A 169 7.14 -10.90 4.17
CA GLY A 169 7.87 -10.98 5.44
C GLY A 169 8.91 -9.87 5.64
N ASN A 170 9.06 -8.92 4.72
CA ASN A 170 10.16 -7.93 4.70
C ASN A 170 11.56 -8.57 4.75
N CYS A 171 11.70 -9.78 4.22
CA CYS A 171 12.97 -10.50 4.19
C CYS A 171 13.78 -10.13 2.93
N ALA A 172 15.09 -9.98 3.07
CA ALA A 172 15.97 -9.81 1.93
C ALA A 172 15.93 -11.06 1.04
N LEU A 173 15.76 -10.91 -0.28
CA LEU A 173 15.78 -12.06 -1.20
C LEU A 173 17.20 -12.62 -1.36
N ARG A 174 18.20 -11.74 -1.36
CA ARG A 174 19.59 -12.08 -1.67
C ARG A 174 20.47 -12.07 -0.43
N GLY A 175 21.46 -12.95 -0.46
CA GLY A 175 22.61 -12.92 0.44
C GLY A 175 23.76 -12.16 -0.21
N ASN A 176 24.98 -12.66 -0.04
CA ASN A 176 26.19 -12.08 -0.63
C ASN A 176 26.54 -12.69 -2.00
N GLU A 177 25.54 -13.26 -2.68
CA GLU A 177 25.66 -13.92 -3.98
C GLU A 177 26.20 -12.96 -5.05
N GLY A 178 27.31 -13.35 -5.71
CA GLY A 178 27.93 -12.54 -6.77
C GLY A 178 28.88 -11.43 -6.31
N SER A 179 29.15 -11.31 -5.01
CA SER A 179 30.20 -10.40 -4.52
C SER A 179 31.59 -10.94 -4.84
N LEU A 180 32.27 -10.36 -5.83
CA LEU A 180 33.68 -10.66 -6.17
C LEU A 180 34.65 -10.48 -4.97
N LYS A 181 34.20 -9.82 -3.89
CA LYS A 181 34.99 -9.52 -2.69
C LYS A 181 34.96 -10.63 -1.64
N ILE A 182 34.09 -11.65 -1.77
CA ILE A 182 33.88 -12.66 -0.72
C ILE A 182 34.14 -14.07 -1.28
N LYS A 183 35.11 -14.79 -0.67
CA LYS A 183 35.52 -16.15 -1.08
C LYS A 183 34.43 -17.22 -0.94
N CYS A 184 33.42 -17.00 -0.10
CA CYS A 184 32.30 -17.91 0.12
C CYS A 184 31.00 -17.10 0.17
N ALA A 185 30.32 -17.00 -0.97
CA ALA A 185 29.06 -16.27 -1.06
C ALA A 185 27.97 -17.00 -0.26
N THR A 186 27.36 -16.31 0.71
CA THR A 186 26.22 -16.84 1.45
C THR A 186 24.99 -16.85 0.55
N GLU A 187 24.35 -18.01 0.45
CA GLU A 187 23.09 -18.17 -0.28
C GLU A 187 21.98 -17.30 0.33
N GLY A 188 21.24 -16.59 -0.52
CA GLY A 188 20.13 -15.73 -0.18
C GLY A 188 18.87 -16.51 0.17
N ASN A 189 17.92 -15.83 0.82
CA ASN A 189 16.67 -16.45 1.23
C ASN A 189 15.84 -16.97 0.04
N PHE A 190 15.96 -16.35 -1.13
CA PHE A 190 15.27 -16.82 -2.34
C PHE A 190 15.75 -18.21 -2.76
N LEU A 191 17.06 -18.39 -3.00
CA LEU A 191 17.58 -19.70 -3.44
C LEU A 191 17.42 -20.77 -2.35
N ARG A 192 17.61 -20.41 -1.08
CA ARG A 192 17.32 -21.31 0.06
C ARG A 192 15.88 -21.81 0.05
N THR A 193 14.93 -20.92 -0.20
CA THR A 193 13.51 -21.28 -0.25
C THR A 193 13.18 -22.12 -1.49
N VAL A 194 13.80 -21.81 -2.64
CA VAL A 194 13.65 -22.62 -3.85
C VAL A 194 14.17 -24.04 -3.63
N ARG A 195 15.36 -24.22 -3.03
CA ARG A 195 15.93 -25.54 -2.71
C ARG A 195 15.04 -26.31 -1.75
N LEU A 196 14.60 -25.66 -0.66
CA LEU A 196 13.68 -26.28 0.30
C LEU A 196 12.40 -26.77 -0.37
N LEU A 197 11.79 -25.95 -1.24
CA LEU A 197 10.57 -26.34 -1.94
C LEU A 197 10.82 -27.42 -2.99
N ALA A 198 11.99 -27.46 -3.62
CA ALA A 198 12.37 -28.50 -4.57
C ALA A 198 12.48 -29.90 -3.95
N GLU A 199 12.68 -30.01 -2.63
CA GLU A 199 12.60 -31.31 -1.93
C GLU A 199 11.19 -31.91 -2.01
N PHE A 200 10.15 -31.08 -2.15
CA PHE A 200 8.74 -31.50 -2.17
C PHE A 200 8.04 -31.25 -3.51
N ASP A 201 8.59 -30.38 -4.37
CA ASP A 201 8.01 -29.99 -5.65
C ASP A 201 8.84 -30.54 -6.82
N PRO A 202 8.33 -31.55 -7.55
CA PRO A 202 9.09 -32.20 -8.62
C PRO A 202 9.46 -31.23 -9.76
N ILE A 203 8.63 -30.21 -10.02
CA ILE A 203 8.90 -29.24 -11.09
C ILE A 203 10.12 -28.37 -10.75
N LEU A 204 10.27 -27.97 -9.48
CA LEU A 204 11.47 -27.23 -9.06
C LEU A 204 12.69 -28.15 -8.93
N ASN A 205 12.48 -29.39 -8.49
CA ASN A 205 13.52 -30.41 -8.40
C ASN A 205 14.19 -30.63 -9.76
N ASP A 206 13.37 -30.87 -10.80
CA ASP A 206 13.83 -31.08 -12.17
C ASP A 206 14.70 -29.90 -12.66
N ILE A 207 14.31 -28.65 -12.37
CA ILE A 207 15.07 -27.47 -12.81
C ILE A 207 16.43 -27.36 -12.09
N LEU A 208 16.48 -27.70 -10.80
CA LEU A 208 17.71 -27.62 -10.04
C LEU A 208 18.71 -28.68 -10.47
N ASN A 209 18.23 -29.92 -10.66
CA ASN A 209 19.06 -31.10 -10.87
C ASN A 209 19.32 -31.44 -12.34
N ASP A 210 18.56 -30.87 -13.29
CA ASP A 210 18.86 -31.02 -14.71
C ASP A 210 20.08 -30.14 -15.10
N GLU A 211 21.19 -30.82 -15.39
CA GLU A 211 22.45 -30.21 -15.85
C GLU A 211 22.38 -29.77 -17.32
N ASN A 212 21.50 -30.38 -18.13
CA ASN A 212 21.32 -30.01 -19.54
C ASN A 212 20.45 -28.74 -19.69
N GLN A 213 19.66 -28.41 -18.67
CA GLN A 213 18.77 -27.25 -18.67
C GLN A 213 19.53 -25.94 -18.37
N LYS A 214 19.89 -25.21 -19.43
CA LYS A 214 20.60 -23.92 -19.33
C LYS A 214 19.77 -22.78 -18.71
N ILE A 215 18.44 -22.83 -18.85
CA ILE A 215 17.52 -21.78 -18.38
C ILE A 215 16.92 -22.21 -17.05
N LYS A 216 17.12 -21.44 -15.97
CA LYS A 216 16.58 -21.78 -14.64
C LYS A 216 15.68 -20.70 -14.02
N TYR A 217 15.71 -19.47 -14.54
CA TYR A 217 15.00 -18.30 -13.96
C TYR A 217 15.37 -17.95 -12.50
N LEU A 218 16.48 -18.50 -11.99
CA LEU A 218 16.90 -18.32 -10.61
C LEU A 218 17.88 -17.16 -10.42
N SER A 219 18.35 -16.55 -11.51
CA SER A 219 19.37 -15.49 -11.44
C SER A 219 18.84 -14.25 -10.74
N TRP A 220 19.76 -13.51 -10.14
CA TRP A 220 19.45 -12.24 -9.49
C TRP A 220 18.80 -11.24 -10.48
N SER A 221 19.26 -11.19 -11.73
CA SER A 221 18.70 -10.31 -12.76
C SER A 221 17.20 -10.58 -12.99
N ILE A 222 16.83 -11.85 -13.11
CA ILE A 222 15.44 -12.27 -13.33
C ILE A 222 14.59 -12.02 -12.08
N GLN A 223 15.14 -12.24 -10.88
CA GLN A 223 14.44 -11.87 -9.65
C GLN A 223 14.08 -10.37 -9.63
N ASN A 224 14.99 -9.49 -10.06
CA ASN A 224 14.72 -8.05 -10.15
C ASN A 224 13.65 -7.73 -11.19
N GLU A 225 13.70 -8.37 -12.36
CA GLU A 225 12.70 -8.18 -13.41
C GLU A 225 11.30 -8.61 -12.92
N LEU A 226 11.20 -9.77 -12.28
CA LEU A 226 9.95 -10.24 -11.68
C LEU A 226 9.45 -9.28 -10.59
N LEU A 227 10.34 -8.77 -9.74
CA LEU A 227 10.00 -7.77 -8.73
C LEU A 227 9.48 -6.48 -9.36
N ASP A 228 10.11 -6.00 -10.43
CA ASP A 228 9.70 -4.77 -11.10
C ASP A 228 8.30 -4.91 -11.71
N ILE A 229 8.04 -6.03 -12.42
CA ILE A 229 6.73 -6.36 -12.98
C ILE A 229 5.67 -6.44 -11.87
N LEU A 230 5.94 -7.18 -10.80
CA LEU A 230 5.00 -7.32 -9.67
C LEU A 230 4.73 -5.98 -8.98
N SER A 231 5.76 -5.16 -8.79
CA SER A 231 5.62 -3.84 -8.16
C SER A 231 4.82 -2.88 -9.03
N THR A 232 5.01 -2.94 -10.35
CA THR A 232 4.29 -2.14 -11.33
C THR A 232 2.82 -2.50 -11.35
N GLU A 233 2.49 -3.81 -11.42
CA GLU A 233 1.11 -4.28 -11.38
C GLU A 233 0.43 -3.93 -10.05
N LEU A 234 1.13 -4.11 -8.91
CA LEU A 234 0.62 -3.70 -7.60
C LEU A 234 0.31 -2.19 -7.56
N ARG A 235 1.19 -1.36 -8.12
CA ARG A 235 0.98 0.09 -8.20
C ARG A 235 -0.23 0.42 -9.07
N HIS A 236 -0.40 -0.24 -10.22
CA HIS A 236 -1.60 -0.08 -11.06
C HIS A 236 -2.88 -0.45 -10.31
N LEU A 237 -2.89 -1.57 -9.59
CA LEU A 237 -4.05 -2.00 -8.77
C LEU A 237 -4.38 -1.00 -7.67
N ILE A 238 -3.36 -0.42 -7.01
CA ILE A 238 -3.55 0.64 -6.01
C ILE A 238 -4.12 1.90 -6.66
N CYS A 239 -3.54 2.34 -7.79
CA CYS A 239 -4.00 3.53 -8.50
C CYS A 239 -5.44 3.36 -9.02
N ASN A 240 -5.81 2.17 -9.49
CA ASN A 240 -7.20 1.83 -9.83
C ASN A 240 -8.15 2.07 -8.65
N LYS A 241 -7.80 1.57 -7.46
CA LYS A 241 -8.60 1.76 -6.24
C LYS A 241 -8.70 3.24 -5.84
N ILE A 242 -7.62 4.00 -5.99
CA ILE A 242 -7.61 5.45 -5.72
C ILE A 242 -8.51 6.18 -6.73
N ARG A 243 -8.42 5.86 -8.03
CA ARG A 243 -9.23 6.45 -9.10
C ARG A 243 -10.73 6.22 -8.89
N SER A 244 -11.10 5.03 -8.41
CA SER A 244 -12.48 4.70 -8.03
C SER A 244 -12.98 5.48 -6.81
N SER A 245 -12.09 6.07 -6.02
CA SER A 245 -12.48 6.96 -4.92
C SER A 245 -12.90 8.33 -5.47
N SER A 246 -13.90 8.94 -4.83
CA SER A 246 -14.32 10.31 -5.17
C SER A 246 -13.21 11.30 -4.86
N PHE A 247 -12.57 11.16 -3.71
CA PHE A 247 -11.54 12.06 -3.21
C PHE A 247 -10.41 11.29 -2.53
N PHE A 248 -9.25 11.93 -2.45
CA PHE A 248 -8.12 11.41 -1.68
C PHE A 248 -7.38 12.53 -0.95
N SER A 249 -6.54 12.14 -0.01
CA SER A 249 -5.60 13.03 0.67
C SER A 249 -4.18 12.57 0.44
N VAL A 250 -3.26 13.51 0.33
CA VAL A 250 -1.83 13.26 0.13
C VAL A 250 -1.12 13.34 1.48
N ILE A 251 -0.26 12.37 1.76
CA ILE A 251 0.65 12.38 2.90
C ILE A 251 2.08 12.31 2.35
N LEU A 252 2.91 13.27 2.74
CA LEU A 252 4.31 13.36 2.32
C LEU A 252 5.23 13.29 3.55
N ASP A 253 6.33 12.57 3.41
CA ASP A 253 7.43 12.61 4.39
C ASP A 253 8.76 12.55 3.66
N SER A 254 9.74 13.35 4.08
CA SER A 254 11.07 13.41 3.46
C SER A 254 12.08 12.59 4.25
N THR A 255 12.87 11.77 3.56
CA THR A 255 13.92 10.94 4.15
C THR A 255 15.16 10.96 3.27
N GLN A 256 16.32 10.67 3.84
CA GLN A 256 17.56 10.43 3.10
C GLN A 256 17.78 8.93 2.90
N ASP A 257 18.23 8.55 1.71
CA ASP A 257 18.65 7.17 1.43
C ASP A 257 20.10 6.91 1.89
N ILE A 258 20.57 5.68 1.67
CA ILE A 258 21.94 5.26 2.06
C ILE A 258 23.05 6.02 1.31
N THR A 259 22.72 6.62 0.16
CA THR A 259 23.63 7.45 -0.63
C THR A 259 23.56 8.93 -0.25
N LYS A 260 22.76 9.26 0.78
CA LYS A 260 22.45 10.62 1.25
C LYS A 260 21.71 11.46 0.22
N GLN A 261 20.97 10.83 -0.69
CA GLN A 261 20.05 11.53 -1.57
C GLN A 261 18.70 11.67 -0.88
N ASP A 262 18.11 12.86 -0.96
CA ASP A 262 16.81 13.15 -0.40
C ASP A 262 15.69 12.59 -1.27
N GLN A 263 14.75 11.89 -0.63
CA GLN A 263 13.61 11.26 -1.24
C GLN A 263 12.34 11.65 -0.51
N VAL A 264 11.26 11.81 -1.26
CA VAL A 264 9.91 12.05 -0.73
C VAL A 264 9.13 10.76 -0.80
N SER A 265 8.68 10.28 0.35
CA SER A 265 7.69 9.23 0.45
C SER A 265 6.31 9.80 0.13
N LEU A 266 5.58 9.13 -0.77
CA LEU A 266 4.22 9.50 -1.14
C LEU A 266 3.25 8.42 -0.66
N VAL A 267 2.34 8.80 0.21
CA VAL A 267 1.23 7.96 0.67
C VAL A 267 -0.08 8.65 0.31
N ILE A 268 -1.02 7.90 -0.24
CA ILE A 268 -2.37 8.38 -0.53
C ILE A 268 -3.36 7.73 0.45
N ARG A 269 -4.14 8.58 1.13
CA ARG A 269 -5.26 8.17 1.98
C ARG A 269 -6.56 8.37 1.21
N TYR A 270 -7.37 7.33 1.08
CA TYR A 270 -8.60 7.34 0.28
C TYR A 270 -9.63 6.39 0.88
N THR A 271 -10.89 6.50 0.43
CA THR A 271 -11.99 5.64 0.87
C THR A 271 -12.38 4.67 -0.22
N THR A 272 -12.54 3.39 0.12
CA THR A 272 -13.16 2.40 -0.74
C THR A 272 -14.54 2.05 -0.22
N LEU A 273 -15.53 2.05 -1.12
CA LEU A 273 -16.92 1.71 -0.83
C LEU A 273 -17.17 0.26 -1.25
N ASP A 274 -17.63 -0.56 -0.32
CA ASP A 274 -18.17 -1.88 -0.59
C ASP A 274 -19.70 -1.77 -0.52
N PHE A 275 -20.33 -1.70 -1.69
CA PHE A 275 -21.79 -1.52 -1.80
C PHE A 275 -22.56 -2.76 -1.37
N GLU A 276 -22.00 -3.96 -1.58
CA GLU A 276 -22.64 -5.22 -1.18
C GLU A 276 -22.68 -5.34 0.35
N LYS A 277 -21.54 -5.08 1.00
CA LYS A 277 -21.45 -5.13 2.47
C LYS A 277 -21.93 -3.84 3.14
N LYS A 278 -22.23 -2.80 2.37
CA LYS A 278 -22.55 -1.45 2.85
C LYS A 278 -21.49 -0.92 3.82
N GLN A 279 -20.22 -1.15 3.49
CA GLN A 279 -19.08 -0.79 4.32
C GLN A 279 -18.21 0.26 3.65
N ILE A 280 -17.74 1.22 4.45
CA ILE A 280 -16.74 2.20 4.05
C ILE A 280 -15.43 1.79 4.70
N GLN A 281 -14.37 1.62 3.90
CA GLN A 281 -13.04 1.33 4.39
C GLN A 281 -12.10 2.49 4.05
N ILE A 282 -11.40 2.98 5.07
CA ILE A 282 -10.31 3.94 4.89
C ILE A 282 -9.05 3.15 4.56
N LYS A 283 -8.37 3.51 3.48
CA LYS A 283 -7.11 2.90 3.06
C LYS A 283 -6.03 3.95 2.96
N GLU A 284 -4.83 3.55 3.37
CA GLU A 284 -3.60 4.28 3.14
C GLU A 284 -2.74 3.39 2.25
N SER A 285 -2.23 3.94 1.15
CA SER A 285 -1.40 3.18 0.22
C SER A 285 -0.15 3.97 -0.12
N PHE A 286 0.99 3.35 0.16
CA PHE A 286 2.30 3.85 -0.22
C PHE A 286 2.50 3.66 -1.73
N LEU A 287 2.85 4.74 -2.43
CA LEU A 287 3.06 4.72 -3.88
C LEU A 287 4.53 4.57 -4.26
N GLY A 288 5.43 5.08 -3.41
CA GLY A 288 6.86 4.99 -3.64
C GLY A 288 7.65 6.09 -2.95
N PHE A 289 8.97 5.96 -3.05
CA PHE A 289 9.91 7.04 -2.80
C PHE A 289 10.26 7.72 -4.12
N TYR A 290 10.31 9.04 -4.11
CA TYR A 290 10.60 9.85 -5.28
C TYR A 290 11.76 10.78 -4.98
N LEU A 291 12.80 10.74 -5.81
CA LEU A 291 13.99 11.56 -5.65
C LEU A 291 13.63 13.05 -5.70
N LEU A 292 14.19 13.82 -4.77
CA LEU A 292 14.06 15.26 -4.74
C LEU A 292 15.43 15.89 -5.00
N SER A 293 15.58 16.53 -6.16
CA SER A 293 16.83 17.19 -6.55
C SER A 293 17.09 18.49 -5.78
N HIS A 294 16.02 19.22 -5.43
CA HIS A 294 16.10 20.53 -4.78
C HIS A 294 15.02 20.68 -3.70
N HIS A 295 15.37 21.35 -2.60
CA HIS A 295 14.52 21.49 -1.42
C HIS A 295 13.56 22.69 -1.45
N GLY A 296 13.30 23.27 -2.64
CA GLY A 296 12.34 24.37 -2.76
C GLY A 296 10.91 23.87 -2.70
N ALA A 297 10.00 24.66 -2.12
CA ALA A 297 8.57 24.32 -2.08
C ALA A 297 7.99 24.05 -3.48
N ALA A 298 8.44 24.81 -4.48
CA ALA A 298 8.06 24.60 -5.89
C ALA A 298 8.48 23.21 -6.40
N ASN A 299 9.66 22.72 -6.01
CA ASN A 299 10.16 21.41 -6.43
C ASN A 299 9.33 20.26 -5.85
N TYR A 300 8.89 20.37 -4.59
CA TYR A 300 7.96 19.41 -4.00
C TYR A 300 6.61 19.38 -4.72
N VAL A 301 6.06 20.54 -5.06
CA VAL A 301 4.78 20.66 -5.77
C VAL A 301 4.89 20.10 -7.18
N GLU A 302 5.97 20.41 -7.89
CA GLU A 302 6.24 19.87 -9.23
C GLU A 302 6.45 18.36 -9.19
N LEU A 303 7.22 17.84 -8.24
CA LEU A 303 7.41 16.40 -8.03
C LEU A 303 6.08 15.70 -7.79
N LEU A 304 5.23 16.26 -6.93
CA LEU A 304 3.91 15.72 -6.64
C LEU A 304 3.03 15.74 -7.89
N LYS A 305 2.94 16.87 -8.59
CA LYS A 305 2.15 17.01 -9.83
C LYS A 305 2.58 15.99 -10.88
N ASN A 306 3.88 15.95 -11.19
CA ASN A 306 4.43 15.05 -12.20
C ASN A 306 4.20 13.58 -11.82
N THR A 307 4.33 13.25 -10.53
CA THR A 307 4.08 11.90 -10.04
C THR A 307 2.61 11.51 -10.14
N LEU A 308 1.69 12.37 -9.71
CA LEU A 308 0.26 12.12 -9.81
C LEU A 308 -0.18 12.01 -11.28
N MET A 309 0.31 12.88 -12.16
CA MET A 309 0.03 12.82 -13.61
C MET A 309 0.51 11.50 -14.23
N ARG A 310 1.74 11.06 -13.92
CA ARG A 310 2.27 9.78 -14.41
C ARG A 310 1.46 8.57 -13.93
N LEU A 311 0.84 8.67 -12.75
CA LEU A 311 0.00 7.62 -12.19
C LEU A 311 -1.49 7.76 -12.56
N ASP A 312 -1.82 8.74 -13.43
CA ASP A 312 -3.18 9.08 -13.83
C ASP A 312 -4.11 9.37 -12.62
N LEU A 313 -3.57 10.09 -11.64
CA LEU A 313 -4.30 10.56 -10.46
C LEU A 313 -4.57 12.06 -10.60
N ASN A 314 -5.84 12.43 -10.71
CA ASN A 314 -6.22 13.83 -10.84
C ASN A 314 -6.03 14.58 -9.52
N ILE A 315 -5.10 15.53 -9.48
CA ILE A 315 -4.83 16.38 -8.31
C ILE A 315 -6.08 17.15 -7.86
N MET A 316 -7.01 17.48 -8.75
CA MET A 316 -8.27 18.16 -8.42
C MET A 316 -9.19 17.34 -7.51
N LYS A 317 -8.95 16.03 -7.33
CA LYS A 317 -9.64 15.18 -6.35
C LYS A 317 -8.98 15.21 -4.95
N CYS A 318 -7.85 15.90 -4.80
CA CYS A 318 -7.19 16.05 -3.51
C CYS A 318 -8.04 16.92 -2.57
N ARG A 319 -8.35 16.43 -1.36
CA ARG A 319 -9.11 17.17 -0.34
C ARG A 319 -8.37 17.31 0.99
N GLY A 320 -7.16 16.78 1.07
CA GLY A 320 -6.32 16.94 2.25
C GLY A 320 -4.86 16.76 1.95
N GLN A 321 -4.03 17.45 2.73
CA GLN A 321 -2.59 17.35 2.66
C GLN A 321 -2.00 17.22 4.07
N GLY A 322 -1.12 16.24 4.27
CA GLY A 322 -0.53 15.92 5.57
C GLY A 322 0.97 15.73 5.48
N TYR A 323 1.72 16.60 6.14
CA TYR A 323 3.19 16.50 6.23
C TYR A 323 3.70 17.29 7.44
N ASP A 324 5.02 17.37 7.59
CA ASP A 324 5.67 18.04 8.70
C ASP A 324 5.54 19.57 8.67
N GLY A 325 6.03 20.19 9.73
CA GLY A 325 5.98 21.63 9.95
C GLY A 325 7.21 22.37 9.46
N ALA A 326 8.04 21.78 8.59
CA ALA A 326 9.16 22.50 8.01
C ALA A 326 8.65 23.74 7.27
N ALA A 327 9.38 24.84 7.31
CA ALA A 327 8.94 26.11 6.70
C ALA A 327 8.66 25.98 5.20
N VAL A 328 9.46 25.15 4.50
CA VAL A 328 9.27 24.80 3.09
C VAL A 328 7.92 24.11 2.86
N MET A 329 7.53 23.21 3.77
CA MET A 329 6.31 22.41 3.63
C MET A 329 5.07 23.19 4.08
N SER A 330 5.10 23.71 5.31
CA SER A 330 3.96 24.32 6.02
C SER A 330 3.87 25.85 5.92
N GLY A 331 4.77 26.49 5.18
CA GLY A 331 4.78 27.94 5.01
C GLY A 331 3.46 28.47 4.44
N SER A 332 2.84 29.43 5.13
CA SER A 332 1.53 29.99 4.76
C SER A 332 1.54 30.90 3.52
N ILE A 333 2.72 31.34 3.09
CA ILE A 333 2.90 32.29 1.97
C ILE A 333 3.48 31.57 0.74
N THR A 334 4.60 30.86 0.91
CA THR A 334 5.34 30.24 -0.20
C THR A 334 5.54 28.73 -0.04
N GLY A 335 5.06 28.15 1.06
CA GLY A 335 5.25 26.73 1.35
C GLY A 335 4.41 25.82 0.43
N VAL A 336 4.75 24.53 0.44
CA VAL A 336 4.03 23.49 -0.31
C VAL A 336 2.53 23.53 -0.01
N GLN A 337 2.17 23.72 1.27
CA GLN A 337 0.79 23.89 1.72
C GLN A 337 0.05 24.96 0.94
N LYS A 338 0.64 26.15 0.86
CA LYS A 338 0.00 27.29 0.21
C LYS A 338 -0.12 27.04 -1.29
N GLN A 339 0.95 26.57 -1.92
CA GLN A 339 0.95 26.31 -3.37
C GLN A 339 -0.03 25.21 -3.80
N ILE A 340 -0.19 24.14 -3.01
CA ILE A 340 -1.22 23.11 -3.27
C ILE A 340 -2.62 23.69 -3.03
N CYS A 341 -2.82 24.46 -1.96
CA CYS A 341 -4.10 25.14 -1.71
C CYS A 341 -4.47 26.12 -2.85
N ASP A 342 -3.50 26.76 -3.49
CA ASP A 342 -3.76 27.67 -4.62
C ASP A 342 -4.26 26.91 -5.87
N ILE A 343 -3.90 25.63 -6.02
CA ILE A 343 -4.39 24.76 -7.09
C ILE A 343 -5.74 24.12 -6.70
N VAL A 344 -5.83 23.63 -5.47
CA VAL A 344 -7.01 22.96 -4.92
C VAL A 344 -7.36 23.60 -3.57
N PRO A 345 -8.23 24.63 -3.56
CA PRO A 345 -8.57 25.38 -2.34
C PRO A 345 -9.12 24.50 -1.20
N ASN A 346 -9.78 23.41 -1.55
CA ASN A 346 -10.35 22.46 -0.59
C ASN A 346 -9.35 21.42 -0.06
N ALA A 347 -8.07 21.45 -0.48
CA ALA A 347 -7.02 20.58 0.02
C ALA A 347 -6.44 21.10 1.33
N ILE A 348 -7.17 20.89 2.43
CA ILE A 348 -6.81 21.45 3.74
C ILE A 348 -5.55 20.79 4.30
N PHE A 349 -4.62 21.60 4.79
CA PHE A 349 -3.42 21.12 5.45
C PHE A 349 -3.65 20.76 6.91
N VAL A 350 -3.17 19.56 7.26
CA VAL A 350 -3.08 19.09 8.64
C VAL A 350 -1.62 18.75 8.92
N HIS A 351 -0.99 19.56 9.75
CA HIS A 351 0.36 19.30 10.23
C HIS A 351 0.39 17.99 11.05
N CYS A 352 1.32 17.10 10.72
CA CYS A 352 1.58 15.84 11.40
C CYS A 352 1.44 15.94 12.94
N CYS A 353 0.43 15.26 13.49
CA CYS A 353 0.12 15.32 14.91
C CYS A 353 1.28 14.85 15.79
N SER A 354 1.95 13.75 15.40
CA SER A 354 3.10 13.21 16.14
C SER A 354 4.26 14.22 16.20
N HIS A 355 4.52 14.92 15.09
CA HIS A 355 5.54 15.96 15.04
C HIS A 355 5.13 17.19 15.85
N ASN A 356 3.87 17.62 15.77
CA ASN A 356 3.32 18.71 16.56
C ASN A 356 3.45 18.48 18.07
N ILE A 357 3.07 17.30 18.57
CA ILE A 357 3.24 16.94 20.00
C ILE A 357 4.72 16.98 20.37
N ASN A 358 5.61 16.49 19.48
CA ASN A 358 7.05 16.56 19.73
C ASN A 358 7.53 18.01 19.90
N LEU A 359 7.08 18.92 19.03
CA LEU A 359 7.46 20.33 19.08
C LEU A 359 6.92 21.03 20.32
N VAL A 360 5.65 20.79 20.69
CA VAL A 360 5.06 21.28 21.95
C VAL A 360 5.95 20.94 23.14
N LEU A 361 6.35 19.67 23.25
CA LEU A 361 7.18 19.20 24.36
C LEU A 361 8.62 19.69 24.29
N CYS A 362 9.16 19.89 23.08
CA CYS A 362 10.45 20.53 22.90
C CYS A 362 10.44 21.97 23.40
N ASP A 363 9.43 22.75 23.02
CA ASP A 363 9.30 24.15 23.41
C ASP A 363 9.04 24.26 24.92
N ALA A 364 8.18 23.41 25.48
CA ALA A 364 7.94 23.35 26.92
C ALA A 364 9.19 22.92 27.71
N ALA A 365 10.01 21.99 27.21
CA ALA A 365 11.29 21.64 27.83
C ALA A 365 12.33 22.76 27.75
N LYS A 366 12.22 23.63 26.75
CA LYS A 366 13.09 24.79 26.58
C LYS A 366 12.62 26.04 27.31
N SER A 367 11.41 26.01 27.92
CA SER A 367 10.80 27.17 28.58
C SER A 367 11.67 27.79 29.67
N THR A 368 12.43 26.98 30.42
CA THR A 368 13.34 27.48 31.46
C THR A 368 14.66 26.70 31.50
N ARG A 369 15.74 27.36 31.95
CA ARG A 369 17.06 26.72 32.08
C ARG A 369 17.04 25.54 33.04
N LYS A 370 16.28 25.61 34.14
CA LYS A 370 16.20 24.51 35.13
C LYS A 370 15.59 23.25 34.52
N ILE A 371 14.61 23.37 33.64
CA ILE A 371 14.01 22.23 32.94
C ILE A 371 14.96 21.63 31.92
N GLN A 372 15.70 22.47 31.18
CA GLN A 372 16.73 22.00 30.26
C GLN A 372 17.78 21.18 31.04
N SER A 373 18.31 21.74 32.13
CA SER A 373 19.27 21.04 33.01
C SER A 373 18.71 19.76 33.64
N PHE A 374 17.41 19.70 33.90
CA PHE A 374 16.74 18.48 34.35
C PHE A 374 16.80 17.39 33.28
N PHE A 375 16.42 17.69 32.03
CA PHE A 375 16.49 16.72 30.94
C PHE A 375 17.93 16.33 30.57
N ASP A 376 18.88 17.27 30.65
CA ASP A 376 20.31 16.98 30.49
C ASP A 376 20.76 15.97 31.55
N THR A 377 20.32 16.14 32.80
CA THR A 377 20.62 15.20 33.89
C THR A 377 20.01 13.81 33.63
N VAL A 378 18.78 13.73 33.15
CA VAL A 378 18.15 12.44 32.76
C VAL A 378 18.96 11.76 31.64
N GLN A 379 19.43 12.53 30.66
CA GLN A 379 20.27 12.02 29.57
C GLN A 379 21.65 11.58 30.06
N ASP A 380 22.27 12.34 30.98
CA ASP A 380 23.56 12.01 31.58
C ASP A 380 23.49 10.71 32.37
N ILE A 381 22.41 10.47 33.12
CA ILE A 381 22.17 9.20 33.82
C ILE A 381 22.16 8.05 32.81
N TYR A 382 21.38 8.17 31.73
CA TYR A 382 21.35 7.14 30.69
C TYR A 382 22.73 6.91 30.06
N ASN A 383 23.45 7.99 29.69
CA ASN A 383 24.78 7.90 29.09
C ASN A 383 25.79 7.24 30.03
N PHE A 384 25.73 7.57 31.32
CA PHE A 384 26.60 6.99 32.33
C PHE A 384 26.41 5.48 32.44
N PHE A 385 25.18 4.99 32.54
CA PHE A 385 24.95 3.54 32.62
C PHE A 385 25.19 2.82 31.29
N SER A 386 24.71 3.38 30.17
CA SER A 386 24.75 2.72 28.84
C SER A 386 26.16 2.59 28.26
N SER A 387 27.11 3.42 28.70
CA SER A 387 28.50 3.35 28.26
C SER A 387 29.31 2.22 28.92
N SER A 388 28.73 1.38 29.78
CA SER A 388 29.41 0.22 30.36
C SER A 388 28.43 -0.89 30.75
N SER A 389 28.58 -2.07 30.14
CA SER A 389 27.75 -3.24 30.46
C SER A 389 27.80 -3.62 31.95
N PRO A 390 28.96 -3.58 32.64
CA PRO A 390 29.01 -3.76 34.10
C PRO A 390 28.17 -2.74 34.88
N ARG A 391 28.23 -1.45 34.54
CA ARG A 391 27.39 -0.42 35.21
C ARG A 391 25.92 -0.67 34.95
N TRP A 392 25.56 -1.02 33.71
CA TRP A 392 24.18 -1.35 33.35
C TRP A 392 23.64 -2.56 34.15
N ALA A 393 24.47 -3.59 34.32
CA ALA A 393 24.12 -4.77 35.13
C ALA A 393 23.87 -4.41 36.60
N GLN A 394 24.60 -3.44 37.15
CA GLN A 394 24.37 -2.97 38.52
C GLN A 394 22.99 -2.36 38.73
N LEU A 395 22.26 -1.94 37.69
CA LEU A 395 20.87 -1.47 37.89
C LEU A 395 19.95 -2.57 38.43
N ALA A 396 20.33 -3.85 38.30
CA ALA A 396 19.55 -5.02 38.73
C ALA A 396 19.64 -5.37 40.24
N PHE A 397 20.15 -4.46 41.08
CA PHE A 397 20.40 -4.67 42.52
C PHE A 397 19.42 -5.66 43.20
N GLY A 398 19.93 -6.83 43.58
CA GLY A 398 19.23 -7.78 44.47
C GLY A 398 18.16 -8.68 43.83
N GLU A 399 18.03 -8.73 42.51
CA GLU A 399 17.13 -9.71 41.86
C GLU A 399 17.94 -10.88 41.29
N GLU A 400 17.86 -12.04 41.94
CA GLU A 400 18.60 -13.28 41.59
C GLU A 400 18.32 -13.85 40.19
N TYR A 401 17.40 -13.29 39.41
CA TYR A 401 17.13 -13.79 38.07
C TYR A 401 16.88 -12.63 37.12
N GLY A 402 17.57 -12.64 35.98
CA GLY A 402 17.39 -11.71 34.85
C GLY A 402 15.98 -11.63 34.25
N ASN A 403 14.99 -12.29 34.86
CA ASN A 403 13.60 -12.34 34.42
C ASN A 403 12.79 -11.07 34.75
N LYS A 404 13.17 -10.26 35.75
CA LYS A 404 12.52 -8.96 36.03
C LYS A 404 13.19 -7.74 35.39
N ILE A 405 14.48 -7.83 35.06
CA ILE A 405 15.21 -6.84 34.26
C ILE A 405 14.53 -6.61 32.89
N ASN A 406 13.64 -7.50 32.47
CA ASN A 406 12.97 -7.47 31.17
C ASN A 406 11.77 -6.51 31.04
N LYS A 407 11.24 -5.88 32.10
CA LYS A 407 10.02 -5.04 31.94
C LYS A 407 10.27 -3.53 31.78
N ILE A 408 11.13 -2.91 32.59
CA ILE A 408 11.35 -1.45 32.55
C ILE A 408 12.85 -1.12 32.73
N THR A 409 13.48 -0.68 31.63
CA THR A 409 14.89 -0.26 31.57
C THR A 409 15.02 1.22 31.29
N LEU A 410 16.12 1.85 31.74
CA LEU A 410 16.42 3.24 31.44
C LEU A 410 16.42 3.49 29.93
N LYS A 411 15.85 4.62 29.52
CA LYS A 411 15.75 5.00 28.10
C LYS A 411 16.49 6.30 27.82
N LYS A 412 17.03 6.40 26.60
CA LYS A 412 17.66 7.61 26.08
C LYS A 412 16.61 8.71 25.92
N VAL A 413 16.93 9.94 26.31
CA VAL A 413 16.13 11.11 25.96
C VAL A 413 16.39 11.41 24.48
N CYS A 414 15.37 11.29 23.64
CA CYS A 414 15.48 11.63 22.23
C CYS A 414 14.94 13.04 21.98
N PRO A 415 15.75 13.96 21.40
CA PRO A 415 15.26 15.29 21.02
C PRO A 415 14.17 15.25 19.94
N THR A 416 14.26 14.28 19.02
CA THR A 416 13.38 14.17 17.84
C THR A 416 12.16 13.26 18.05
N ARG A 417 12.14 12.45 19.13
CA ARG A 417 11.03 11.53 19.45
C ARG A 417 10.63 11.64 20.91
N TRP A 418 9.58 12.40 21.19
CA TRP A 418 9.13 12.66 22.56
C TRP A 418 8.65 11.41 23.32
N GLU A 419 8.23 10.33 22.65
CA GLU A 419 7.91 9.05 23.33
C GLU A 419 9.11 8.57 24.18
N ALA A 420 10.32 8.82 23.69
CA ALA A 420 11.55 8.52 24.42
C ALA A 420 11.68 9.36 25.71
N ARG A 421 11.16 10.60 25.75
CA ARG A 421 11.16 11.44 26.95
C ARG A 421 10.20 10.90 28.01
N HIS A 422 8.97 10.55 27.63
CA HIS A 422 8.03 9.90 28.54
C HIS A 422 8.63 8.59 29.07
N ASN A 423 9.13 7.72 28.19
CA ASN A 423 9.70 6.44 28.59
C ASN A 423 10.96 6.62 29.46
N ALA A 424 11.80 7.63 29.19
CA ALA A 424 12.96 7.96 30.02
C ALA A 424 12.54 8.40 31.43
N LEU A 425 11.56 9.29 31.56
CA LEU A 425 11.06 9.76 32.85
C LEU A 425 10.33 8.66 33.63
N PHE A 426 9.48 7.88 32.96
CA PHE A 426 8.78 6.75 33.55
C PHE A 426 9.76 5.69 34.06
N SER A 427 10.74 5.32 33.24
CA SER A 427 11.77 4.34 33.64
C SER A 427 12.64 4.85 34.78
N LEU A 428 13.05 6.12 34.75
CA LEU A 428 13.84 6.73 35.82
C LEU A 428 13.05 6.80 37.14
N LYS A 429 11.79 7.23 37.12
CA LYS A 429 10.93 7.29 38.31
C LYS A 429 10.72 5.91 38.92
N HIS A 430 10.47 4.89 38.09
CA HIS A 430 10.27 3.52 38.58
C HIS A 430 11.56 2.89 39.14
N ARG A 431 12.71 3.23 38.56
CA ARG A 431 14.03 2.70 38.96
C ARG A 431 14.81 3.68 39.83
N PHE A 432 14.15 4.69 40.39
CA PHE A 432 14.83 5.83 41.02
C PHE A 432 15.75 5.40 42.17
N VAL A 433 15.24 4.53 43.06
CA VAL A 433 16.00 3.98 44.18
C VAL A 433 17.13 3.06 43.70
N ASP A 434 16.88 2.25 42.67
CA ASP A 434 17.90 1.36 42.12
C ASP A 434 19.06 2.16 41.55
N VAL A 435 18.76 3.22 40.79
CA VAL A 435 19.77 4.14 40.24
C VAL A 435 20.58 4.79 41.37
N LEU A 436 19.93 5.28 42.45
CA LEU A 436 20.65 5.85 43.59
C LEU A 436 21.55 4.83 44.31
N LYS A 437 21.08 3.58 44.48
CA LYS A 437 21.88 2.48 45.03
C LYS A 437 23.07 2.18 44.14
N SER A 438 22.88 2.09 42.82
CA SER A 438 23.97 1.89 41.86
C SER A 438 24.99 3.00 41.88
N LEU A 439 24.56 4.26 41.87
CA LEU A 439 25.48 5.41 41.96
C LEU A 439 26.27 5.40 43.27
N SER A 440 25.61 5.04 44.39
CA SER A 440 26.27 4.92 45.70
C SER A 440 27.29 3.77 45.73
N ASN A 441 26.95 2.62 45.14
CA ASN A 441 27.87 1.50 45.03
C ASN A 441 29.08 1.84 44.16
N ILE A 442 28.88 2.52 43.02
CA ILE A 442 29.98 2.94 42.13
C ILE A 442 30.88 3.96 42.84
N GLN A 443 30.32 4.87 43.64
CA GLN A 443 31.06 5.82 44.45
C GLN A 443 32.00 5.13 45.46
N LEU A 444 31.61 3.96 45.98
CA LEU A 444 32.37 3.20 46.98
C LEU A 444 33.30 2.14 46.38
N SER A 445 32.96 1.57 45.22
CA SER A 445 33.62 0.39 44.65
C SER A 445 34.49 0.66 43.42
N SER A 446 34.28 1.78 42.70
CA SER A 446 35.08 2.09 41.50
C SER A 446 36.48 2.57 41.90
N SER A 447 37.49 2.15 41.14
CA SER A 447 38.87 2.65 41.28
C SER A 447 39.15 3.88 40.40
N LYS A 448 38.24 4.24 39.49
CA LYS A 448 38.43 5.34 38.55
C LYS A 448 37.83 6.63 39.10
N LYS A 449 38.69 7.64 39.26
CA LYS A 449 38.30 8.97 39.79
C LYS A 449 37.18 9.64 38.99
N ASP A 450 37.20 9.53 37.66
CA ASP A 450 36.18 10.15 36.81
C ASP A 450 34.80 9.48 36.97
N GLU A 451 34.76 8.16 37.11
CA GLU A 451 33.52 7.42 37.36
C GLU A 451 32.93 7.78 38.73
N ILE A 452 33.77 7.88 39.77
CA ILE A 452 33.37 8.31 41.12
C ILE A 452 32.81 9.74 41.08
N ASN A 453 33.51 10.67 40.42
CA ASN A 453 33.10 12.07 40.33
C ASN A 453 31.76 12.24 39.60
N MET A 454 31.60 11.55 38.46
CA MET A 454 30.34 11.55 37.70
C MET A 454 29.20 10.93 38.53
N ALA A 455 29.43 9.77 39.16
CA ALA A 455 28.41 9.12 39.99
C ALA A 455 27.98 10.01 41.16
N THR A 456 28.94 10.65 41.83
CA THR A 456 28.70 11.60 42.93
C THR A 456 27.89 12.81 42.45
N THR A 457 28.22 13.35 41.28
CA THR A 457 27.52 14.51 40.71
C THR A 457 26.08 14.16 40.34
N LEU A 458 25.87 13.03 39.66
CA LEU A 458 24.54 12.56 39.28
C LEU A 458 23.67 12.25 40.49
N LYS A 459 24.25 11.59 41.51
CA LYS A 459 23.57 11.31 42.77
C LYS A 459 23.09 12.59 43.44
N LYS A 460 23.97 13.59 43.60
CA LYS A 460 23.61 14.89 44.18
C LYS A 460 22.50 15.61 43.40
N LYS A 461 22.52 15.53 42.07
CA LYS A 461 21.46 16.12 41.24
C LYS A 461 20.11 15.41 41.43
N MET A 462 20.11 14.08 41.56
CA MET A 462 18.90 13.29 41.83
C MET A 462 18.36 13.48 43.25
N GLU A 463 19.23 13.65 44.24
CA GLU A 463 18.87 13.92 45.65
C GLU A 463 18.42 15.37 45.90
N ASN A 464 18.26 16.18 44.85
CA ASN A 464 17.74 17.54 44.96
C ASN A 464 16.20 17.54 44.93
N ALA A 465 15.57 18.18 45.90
CA ALA A 465 14.11 18.35 45.94
C ALA A 465 13.57 19.04 44.67
N GLU A 466 14.29 20.00 44.10
CA GLU A 466 13.89 20.66 42.85
C GLU A 466 13.81 19.66 41.67
N PHE A 467 14.71 18.67 41.61
CA PHE A 467 14.68 17.63 40.58
C PHE A 467 13.41 16.78 40.69
N ILE A 468 13.01 16.45 41.91
CA ILE A 468 11.81 15.65 42.21
C ILE A 468 10.53 16.45 41.91
N ILE A 469 10.52 17.76 42.22
CA ILE A 469 9.38 18.62 41.87
C ILE A 469 9.22 18.71 40.35
N ILE A 470 10.31 18.93 39.60
CA ILE A 470 10.26 18.94 38.13
C ILE A 470 9.79 17.59 37.57
N LEU A 471 10.22 16.48 38.18
CA LEU A 471 9.74 15.14 37.83
C LEU A 471 8.22 15.00 38.03
N CYS A 472 7.67 15.49 39.15
CA CYS A 472 6.23 15.48 39.44
C CYS A 472 5.43 16.39 38.50
N ILE A 473 6.01 17.49 38.01
CA ILE A 473 5.35 18.39 37.03
C ILE A 473 5.27 17.72 35.65
N TRP A 474 6.36 17.09 35.19
CA TRP A 474 6.45 16.54 33.85
C TRP A 474 5.65 15.26 33.64
N GLU A 475 5.47 14.46 34.69
CA GLU A 475 4.73 13.19 34.61
C GLU A 475 3.28 13.35 34.12
N PRO A 476 2.40 14.19 34.72
CA PRO A 476 1.03 14.36 34.24
C PRO A 476 0.96 14.94 32.82
N ILE A 477 1.85 15.88 32.48
CA ILE A 477 1.95 16.48 31.15
C ILE A 477 2.29 15.40 30.10
N LEU A 478 3.33 14.59 30.36
CA LEU A 478 3.76 13.57 29.41
C LEU A 478 2.80 12.40 29.33
N LYS A 479 2.20 12.00 30.46
CA LYS A 479 1.23 10.90 30.49
C LYS A 479 -0.02 11.22 29.69
N SER A 480 -0.57 12.43 29.85
CA SER A 480 -1.76 12.87 29.09
C SER A 480 -1.46 12.91 27.58
N LEU A 481 -0.35 13.51 27.18
CA LEU A 481 0.05 13.60 25.77
C LEU A 481 0.46 12.25 25.17
N GLN A 482 0.96 11.31 25.97
CA GLN A 482 1.31 9.98 25.47
C GLN A 482 0.10 9.17 25.03
N VAL A 483 -0.98 9.23 25.80
CA VAL A 483 -2.23 8.55 25.44
C VAL A 483 -2.75 9.10 24.11
N VAL A 484 -2.77 10.42 23.95
CA VAL A 484 -3.21 11.09 22.73
C VAL A 484 -2.33 10.68 21.53
N SER A 485 -1.00 10.75 21.67
CA SER A 485 -0.12 10.45 20.55
C SER A 485 -0.18 8.98 20.10
N LYS A 486 -0.27 8.02 21.03
CA LYS A 486 -0.42 6.60 20.66
C LYS A 486 -1.73 6.35 19.94
N SER A 487 -2.81 7.00 20.40
CA SER A 487 -4.11 6.92 19.74
C SER A 487 -4.06 7.49 18.32
N MET A 488 -3.46 8.68 18.16
CA MET A 488 -3.36 9.38 16.86
C MET A 488 -2.56 8.63 15.79
N GLN A 489 -1.74 7.65 16.17
CA GLN A 489 -0.99 6.80 15.24
C GLN A 489 -1.81 5.60 14.72
N SER A 490 -3.03 5.40 15.23
CA SER A 490 -3.90 4.32 14.77
C SER A 490 -4.53 4.66 13.42
N VAL A 491 -4.42 3.73 12.46
CA VAL A 491 -4.97 3.86 11.10
C VAL A 491 -6.48 4.13 11.09
N ASN A 492 -7.21 3.53 12.04
CA ASN A 492 -8.67 3.58 12.11
C ASN A 492 -9.22 4.72 12.98
N LEU A 493 -8.36 5.57 13.55
CA LEU A 493 -8.82 6.69 14.35
C LEU A 493 -9.42 7.78 13.44
N SER A 494 -10.62 8.26 13.77
CA SER A 494 -11.18 9.43 13.12
C SER A 494 -10.53 10.71 13.65
N LEU A 495 -10.37 11.71 12.79
CA LEU A 495 -9.81 13.01 13.18
C LEU A 495 -10.59 13.65 14.35
N GLN A 496 -11.89 13.44 14.38
CA GLN A 496 -12.75 13.92 15.47
C GLN A 496 -12.40 13.28 16.82
N LYS A 497 -12.28 11.94 16.88
CA LYS A 497 -11.88 11.26 18.11
C LYS A 497 -10.50 11.71 18.58
N ALA A 498 -9.58 11.91 17.63
CA ALA A 498 -8.27 12.48 17.91
C ALA A 498 -8.37 13.89 18.52
N SER A 499 -9.24 14.74 17.96
CA SER A 499 -9.49 16.09 18.49
C SER A 499 -10.11 16.07 19.89
N THR A 500 -11.11 15.22 20.15
CA THR A 500 -11.73 15.11 21.49
C THR A 500 -10.72 14.64 22.53
N GLN A 501 -9.86 13.67 22.19
CA GLN A 501 -8.80 13.19 23.08
C GLN A 501 -7.75 14.26 23.36
N LEU A 502 -7.38 15.05 22.34
CA LEU A 502 -6.49 16.19 22.52
C LEU A 502 -7.11 17.24 23.45
N GLU A 503 -8.37 17.60 23.26
CA GLU A 503 -9.07 18.54 24.15
C GLU A 503 -9.15 18.00 25.58
N SER A 504 -9.37 16.69 25.75
CA SER A 504 -9.32 16.04 27.07
C SER A 504 -7.94 16.18 27.72
N ALA A 505 -6.86 16.04 26.97
CA ALA A 505 -5.50 16.24 27.47
C ALA A 505 -5.21 17.72 27.79
N ILE A 506 -5.70 18.66 26.97
CA ILE A 506 -5.62 20.10 27.24
C ILE A 506 -6.32 20.42 28.57
N LEU A 507 -7.55 19.93 28.77
CA LEU A 507 -8.29 20.13 30.02
C LEU A 507 -7.57 19.55 31.24
N ILE A 508 -6.89 18.40 31.11
CA ILE A 508 -6.07 17.83 32.19
C ILE A 508 -4.90 18.76 32.53
N ILE A 509 -4.21 19.30 31.53
CA ILE A 509 -3.06 20.20 31.71
C ILE A 509 -3.52 21.58 32.23
N GLU A 510 -4.71 22.05 31.83
CA GLU A 510 -5.33 23.26 32.37
C GLU A 510 -5.65 23.10 33.86
N LYS A 511 -6.27 21.98 34.25
CA LYS A 511 -6.52 21.67 35.67
C LYS A 511 -5.23 21.55 36.46
N LEU A 512 -4.18 20.99 35.86
CA LEU A 512 -2.87 20.88 36.51
C LEU A 512 -2.35 22.25 36.95
N ARG A 513 -2.61 23.31 36.16
CA ARG A 513 -2.19 24.69 36.45
C ARG A 513 -2.64 25.21 37.82
N ASP A 514 -3.80 24.74 38.30
CA ASP A 514 -4.37 25.14 39.59
C ASP A 514 -4.01 24.16 40.73
N GLN A 515 -3.28 23.08 40.42
CA GLN A 515 -2.94 22.00 41.35
C GLN A 515 -1.48 22.04 41.83
N TYR A 516 -0.84 23.21 41.82
CA TYR A 516 0.55 23.36 42.26
C TYR A 516 0.78 22.82 43.69
N ASP A 517 -0.13 23.12 44.62
CA ASP A 517 -0.01 22.69 46.02
C ASP A 517 -0.05 21.16 46.15
N GLN A 518 -0.85 20.49 45.31
CA GLN A 518 -0.89 19.04 45.24
C GLN A 518 0.41 18.46 44.69
N ILE A 519 1.01 19.08 43.67
CA ILE A 519 2.31 18.67 43.14
C ILE A 519 3.38 18.74 44.24
N ILE A 520 3.42 19.82 45.02
CA ILE A 520 4.36 19.97 46.13
C ILE A 520 4.13 18.91 47.20
N LYS A 521 2.86 18.60 47.52
CA LYS A 521 2.52 17.51 48.44
C LYS A 521 3.03 16.15 47.92
N ASP A 522 2.75 15.81 46.66
CA ASP A 522 3.20 14.57 46.02
C ASP A 522 4.74 14.48 45.98
N SER A 523 5.41 15.60 45.69
CA SER A 523 6.88 15.67 45.74
C SER A 523 7.44 15.43 47.13
N ARG A 524 6.81 15.98 48.18
CA ARG A 524 7.21 15.72 49.58
C ARG A 524 7.04 14.25 49.94
N GLU A 525 5.92 13.65 49.56
CA GLU A 525 5.66 12.22 49.79
C GLU A 525 6.68 11.33 49.07
N LEU A 526 7.05 11.66 47.81
CA LEU A 526 8.11 10.96 47.08
C LEU A 526 9.49 11.15 47.72
N CYS A 527 9.83 12.36 48.15
CA CYS A 527 11.08 12.62 48.87
C CYS A 527 11.16 11.77 50.15
N MET A 528 10.08 11.71 50.94
CA MET A 528 10.00 10.84 52.12
C MET A 528 10.18 9.37 51.75
N LYS A 529 9.48 8.89 50.72
CA LYS A 529 9.57 7.50 50.24
C LYS A 529 10.98 7.13 49.77
N TRP A 530 11.73 8.08 49.20
CA TRP A 530 13.09 7.88 48.70
C TRP A 530 14.18 8.28 49.69
N ASN A 531 13.83 8.66 50.93
CA ASN A 531 14.75 9.14 51.97
C ASN A 531 15.60 10.35 51.53
N ILE A 532 15.00 11.30 50.82
CA ILE A 532 15.64 12.52 50.33
C ILE A 532 15.15 13.74 51.13
N PRO A 533 16.05 14.59 51.65
CA PRO A 533 15.63 15.79 52.37
C PRO A 533 14.93 16.78 51.44
N PHE A 534 13.70 17.18 51.79
CA PHE A 534 12.99 18.22 51.06
C PHE A 534 13.50 19.61 51.47
N LYS A 535 14.47 20.16 50.72
CA LYS A 535 14.98 21.52 50.89
C LYS A 535 15.05 22.22 49.54
N LEU A 536 14.31 23.33 49.38
CA LEU A 536 14.47 24.24 48.25
C LEU A 536 15.72 25.09 48.51
N SER A 537 16.66 25.11 47.56
CA SER A 537 17.93 25.83 47.74
C SER A 537 17.73 27.35 47.77
N GLU A 538 18.00 27.96 48.91
CA GLU A 538 18.16 29.41 49.04
C GLU A 538 19.51 29.84 48.49
N THR A 539 19.55 30.43 47.30
CA THR A 539 20.77 31.07 46.80
C THR A 539 21.01 32.37 47.56
N ARG A 540 22.12 32.47 48.30
CA ARG A 540 22.58 33.72 48.93
C ARG A 540 22.77 34.80 47.86
N GLN A 541 21.93 35.84 47.87
CA GLN A 541 22.13 37.01 47.01
C GLN A 541 23.28 37.87 47.57
N ARG A 542 24.26 38.22 46.73
CA ARG A 542 25.24 39.27 47.03
C ARG A 542 24.63 40.60 46.58
N TYR A 543 24.29 41.45 47.52
CA TYR A 543 23.85 42.81 47.23
C TYR A 543 25.06 43.75 47.13
N ALA A 544 25.01 44.69 46.20
CA ALA A 544 25.97 45.79 46.15
C ALA A 544 25.81 46.69 47.39
N LYS A 545 26.90 47.38 47.80
CA LYS A 545 26.90 48.28 48.95
C LYS A 545 26.10 49.54 48.59
N LYS A 546 25.05 49.86 49.34
CA LYS A 546 24.12 50.96 49.09
C LYS A 546 24.75 52.32 49.45
N TYR A 547 24.59 53.33 48.60
CA TYR A 547 24.90 54.73 48.93
C TYR A 547 23.60 55.52 49.19
N PHE A 548 23.71 56.66 49.91
CA PHE A 548 22.60 57.39 50.54
C PHE A 548 21.48 57.83 49.57
N ASP A 549 21.77 57.96 48.27
CA ASP A 549 20.86 58.57 47.28
C ASP A 549 20.28 57.59 46.23
N GLU A 550 20.51 56.27 46.35
CA GLU A 550 20.00 55.31 45.37
C GLU A 550 18.55 54.88 45.67
N VAL A 551 17.65 55.14 44.70
CA VAL A 551 16.25 54.70 44.69
C VAL A 551 16.17 53.20 44.40
N ASP A 552 15.30 52.48 45.12
CA ASP A 552 15.17 51.02 45.12
C ASP A 552 14.90 50.48 43.70
N SER A 553 15.88 49.81 43.09
CA SER A 553 15.67 49.03 41.87
C SER A 553 15.01 47.69 42.24
N ASP A 554 13.95 47.32 41.50
CA ASP A 554 13.14 46.11 41.66
C ASP A 554 13.89 44.93 42.32
N ARG A 555 13.59 44.70 43.60
CA ARG A 555 14.12 43.57 44.35
C ARG A 555 13.54 42.29 43.77
N ARG A 556 14.35 41.52 43.04
CA ARG A 556 13.94 40.19 42.57
C ARG A 556 13.67 39.30 43.79
N LEU A 557 12.42 38.84 43.89
CA LEU A 557 11.91 37.97 44.96
C LEU A 557 12.88 36.81 45.26
N THR A 558 13.06 36.50 46.54
CA THR A 558 13.79 35.33 47.04
C THR A 558 13.25 34.04 46.46
N THR A 559 14.05 32.98 46.42
CA THR A 559 13.65 31.65 45.92
C THR A 559 12.71 30.95 46.93
N THR A 560 11.49 31.47 47.08
CA THR A 560 10.40 30.85 47.83
C THR A 560 9.68 29.80 46.97
N ASP A 561 8.83 28.99 47.59
CA ASP A 561 7.90 28.09 46.88
C ASP A 561 7.11 28.86 45.79
N ASP A 562 6.70 30.09 46.09
CA ASP A 562 6.04 31.00 45.13
C ASP A 562 6.93 31.37 43.94
N ASN A 563 8.24 31.52 44.14
CA ASN A 563 9.17 31.80 43.05
C ASN A 563 9.33 30.58 42.13
N PHE A 564 9.36 29.37 42.67
CA PHE A 564 9.36 28.15 41.86
C PHE A 564 8.06 28.03 41.05
N ARG A 565 6.91 28.32 41.68
CA ARG A 565 5.60 28.37 41.03
C ARG A 565 5.59 29.33 39.84
N VAL A 566 6.10 30.55 40.04
CA VAL A 566 6.09 31.62 39.01
C VAL A 566 7.14 31.44 37.92
N THR A 567 8.36 31.01 38.26
CA THR A 567 9.48 31.00 37.31
C THR A 567 9.69 29.67 36.61
N ILE A 568 9.10 28.58 37.10
CA ILE A 568 9.29 27.24 36.53
C ILE A 568 7.94 26.64 36.18
N PHE A 569 7.05 26.48 37.17
CA PHE A 569 5.81 25.74 36.98
C PHE A 569 4.87 26.41 35.95
N TYR A 570 4.51 27.69 36.15
CA TYR A 570 3.66 28.39 35.19
C TYR A 570 4.26 28.45 33.78
N PRO A 571 5.54 28.79 33.58
CA PRO A 571 6.16 28.74 32.26
C PRO A 571 6.06 27.39 31.55
N VAL A 572 6.22 26.25 32.25
CA VAL A 572 6.09 24.91 31.62
C VAL A 572 4.67 24.68 31.15
N VAL A 573 3.71 24.87 32.04
CA VAL A 573 2.29 24.56 31.80
C VAL A 573 1.73 25.50 30.75
N ASP A 574 1.98 26.81 30.89
CA ASP A 574 1.47 27.84 29.98
C ASP A 574 2.11 27.70 28.58
N THR A 575 3.41 27.39 28.49
CA THR A 575 4.05 27.10 27.19
C THR A 575 3.43 25.86 26.55
N THR A 576 3.19 24.80 27.32
CA THR A 576 2.57 23.57 26.81
C THR A 576 1.17 23.86 26.27
N LEU A 577 0.32 24.56 27.03
CA LEU A 577 -1.04 24.91 26.64
C LEU A 577 -1.08 25.82 25.42
N LEU A 578 -0.25 26.86 25.39
CA LEU A 578 -0.13 27.78 24.25
C LEU A 578 0.25 27.01 22.98
N GLN A 579 1.28 26.17 23.06
CA GLN A 579 1.76 25.42 21.90
C GLN A 579 0.74 24.40 21.41
N LEU A 580 0.02 23.70 22.31
CA LEU A 580 -1.07 22.79 21.93
C LEU A 580 -2.18 23.53 21.17
N ARG A 581 -2.65 24.67 21.71
CA ARG A 581 -3.73 25.45 21.09
C ARG A 581 -3.34 26.03 19.72
N VAL A 582 -2.12 26.55 19.60
CA VAL A 582 -1.63 27.16 18.35
C VAL A 582 -1.40 26.09 17.27
N ARG A 583 -0.67 25.02 17.60
CA ARG A 583 -0.22 24.02 16.62
C ARG A 583 -1.33 23.12 16.09
N PHE A 584 -2.38 22.89 16.88
CA PHE A 584 -3.52 22.06 16.49
C PHE A 584 -4.71 22.84 15.91
N LYS A 585 -4.56 24.15 15.66
CA LYS A 585 -5.60 24.98 15.05
C LYS A 585 -6.13 24.42 13.72
N GLY A 586 -5.24 23.89 12.87
CA GLY A 586 -5.63 23.30 11.58
C GLY A 586 -6.54 22.08 11.76
N MET A 587 -6.17 21.15 12.64
CA MET A 587 -6.99 19.98 12.98
C MET A 587 -8.36 20.40 13.51
N LYS A 588 -8.39 21.36 14.45
CA LYS A 588 -9.64 21.87 15.03
C LYS A 588 -10.55 22.52 13.99
N THR A 589 -9.97 23.23 13.02
CA THR A 589 -10.71 23.85 11.91
C THR A 589 -11.43 22.77 11.08
N VAL A 590 -10.70 21.73 10.65
CA VAL A 590 -11.30 20.61 9.90
C VAL A 590 -12.38 19.89 10.72
N CYS A 591 -12.13 19.62 12.00
CA CYS A 591 -13.13 19.00 12.87
C CYS A 591 -14.41 19.85 12.99
N ASN A 592 -14.27 21.17 13.13
CA ASN A 592 -15.39 22.09 13.20
C ASN A 592 -16.18 22.16 11.88
N ASP A 593 -15.50 22.11 10.74
CA ASP A 593 -16.17 22.12 9.43
C ASP A 593 -17.09 20.91 9.24
N PHE A 594 -16.68 19.73 9.72
CA PHE A 594 -17.42 18.47 9.55
C PHE A 594 -18.30 18.13 10.77
N ILE A 595 -18.40 19.03 11.76
CA ILE A 595 -19.08 18.75 13.03
C ILE A 595 -20.56 18.41 12.85
N ILE A 596 -21.21 19.01 11.84
CA ILE A 596 -22.62 18.80 11.50
C ILE A 596 -22.93 17.37 11.05
N LEU A 597 -21.93 16.62 10.60
CA LEU A 597 -22.07 15.24 10.14
C LEU A 597 -22.00 14.23 11.29
N MET A 598 -21.71 14.68 12.51
CA MET A 598 -21.62 13.79 13.66
C MET A 598 -23.01 13.37 14.15
N PRO A 599 -23.31 12.07 14.26
CA PRO A 599 -24.64 11.59 14.69
C PRO A 599 -25.11 12.15 16.04
N GLU A 600 -24.21 12.30 17.00
CA GLU A 600 -24.50 12.83 18.36
C GLU A 600 -24.84 14.33 18.34
N ILE A 601 -24.18 15.08 17.45
CA ILE A 601 -24.38 16.53 17.34
C ILE A 601 -25.60 16.81 16.46
N LEU A 602 -25.74 16.10 15.35
CA LEU A 602 -26.87 16.23 14.44
C LEU A 602 -28.22 15.95 15.13
N THR A 603 -28.28 15.00 16.05
CA THR A 603 -29.52 14.70 16.81
C THR A 603 -29.84 15.74 17.88
N SER A 604 -28.83 16.42 18.45
CA SER A 604 -29.00 17.43 19.49
C SER A 604 -29.20 18.86 18.95
N MET A 605 -28.78 19.14 17.72
CA MET A 605 -28.97 20.44 17.07
C MET A 605 -30.44 20.71 16.69
N SER A 606 -30.87 21.98 16.75
CA SER A 606 -32.16 22.41 16.19
C SER A 606 -32.14 22.38 14.66
N ASP A 607 -33.31 22.26 14.04
CA ASP A 607 -33.42 22.23 12.58
C ASP A 607 -32.91 23.54 11.95
N GLU A 608 -33.16 24.68 12.57
CA GLU A 608 -32.64 25.99 12.14
C GLU A 608 -31.11 26.03 12.10
N LEU A 609 -30.44 25.50 13.14
CA LEU A 609 -28.99 25.44 13.19
C LEU A 609 -28.42 24.49 12.14
N ILE A 610 -29.10 23.38 11.87
CA ILE A 610 -28.71 22.42 10.83
C ILE A 610 -28.79 23.09 9.47
N VAL A 611 -29.90 23.78 9.16
CA VAL A 611 -30.07 24.50 7.90
C VAL A 611 -28.98 25.55 7.72
N LYS A 612 -28.72 26.37 8.74
CA LYS A 612 -27.65 27.39 8.66
C LYS A 612 -26.29 26.74 8.40
N SER A 613 -25.92 25.76 9.20
CA SER A 613 -24.60 25.13 9.13
C SER A 613 -24.42 24.31 7.86
N SER A 614 -25.49 23.72 7.32
CA SER A 614 -25.45 22.99 6.05
C SER A 614 -25.30 23.94 4.86
N TYR A 615 -25.92 25.13 4.88
CA TYR A 615 -25.66 26.15 3.86
C TYR A 615 -24.21 26.61 3.87
N ASP A 616 -23.64 26.85 5.06
CA ASP A 616 -22.22 27.21 5.20
C ASP A 616 -21.31 26.10 4.64
N PHE A 617 -21.65 24.83 4.92
CA PHE A 617 -20.93 23.67 4.40
C PHE A 617 -21.04 23.54 2.87
N ILE A 618 -22.24 23.69 2.30
CA ILE A 618 -22.48 23.67 0.85
C ILE A 618 -21.70 24.79 0.18
N ASN A 619 -21.72 26.01 0.73
CA ASN A 619 -20.98 27.14 0.15
C ASN A 619 -19.48 26.89 0.13
N LYS A 620 -18.94 26.27 1.19
CA LYS A 620 -17.52 25.90 1.28
C LYS A 620 -17.15 24.79 0.30
N TYR A 621 -18.03 23.81 0.11
CA TYR A 621 -17.82 22.63 -0.74
C TYR A 621 -18.73 22.62 -1.97
N LYS A 622 -18.95 23.78 -2.59
CA LYS A 622 -19.96 23.97 -3.65
C LYS A 622 -19.79 23.07 -4.88
N GLU A 623 -18.55 22.71 -5.19
CA GLU A 623 -18.21 21.83 -6.32
C GLU A 623 -18.37 20.34 -5.97
N ASP A 624 -18.43 20.01 -4.67
CA ASP A 624 -18.42 18.64 -4.16
C ASP A 624 -19.79 18.20 -3.60
N ILE A 625 -20.60 19.15 -3.10
CA ILE A 625 -21.82 18.88 -2.34
C ILE A 625 -23.02 19.56 -3.02
N SER A 626 -24.06 18.77 -3.28
CA SER A 626 -25.30 19.28 -3.87
C SER A 626 -26.11 20.14 -2.90
N SER A 627 -26.94 21.04 -3.44
CA SER A 627 -27.88 21.86 -2.66
C SER A 627 -28.91 21.05 -1.86
N ASP A 628 -29.18 19.79 -2.24
CA ASP A 628 -30.10 18.89 -1.54
C ASP A 628 -29.53 18.35 -0.20
N PHE A 629 -28.26 18.60 0.09
CA PHE A 629 -27.58 18.11 1.29
C PHE A 629 -28.29 18.52 2.59
N THR A 630 -28.85 19.73 2.66
CA THR A 630 -29.65 20.18 3.81
C THR A 630 -30.84 19.26 4.09
N ARG A 631 -31.59 18.90 3.04
CA ARG A 631 -32.74 17.99 3.15
C ARG A 631 -32.31 16.60 3.60
N GLN A 632 -31.20 16.10 3.05
CA GLN A 632 -30.64 14.80 3.42
C GLN A 632 -30.25 14.74 4.89
N LEU A 633 -29.63 15.79 5.44
CA LEU A 633 -29.28 15.86 6.86
C LEU A 633 -30.52 15.84 7.77
N ILE A 634 -31.58 16.56 7.42
CA ILE A 634 -32.84 16.56 8.19
C ILE A 634 -33.47 15.16 8.19
N ILE A 635 -33.48 14.47 7.05
CA ILE A 635 -33.98 13.09 6.95
C ILE A 635 -33.13 12.15 7.80
N ILE A 636 -31.80 12.25 7.71
CA ILE A 636 -30.86 11.43 8.50
C ILE A 636 -31.07 11.68 9.99
N LYS A 637 -31.25 12.93 10.42
CA LYS A 637 -31.59 13.27 11.82
C LYS A 637 -32.86 12.56 12.26
N GLY A 638 -33.95 12.66 11.48
CA GLY A 638 -35.21 11.98 11.81
C GLY A 638 -35.04 10.46 11.97
N TYR A 639 -34.28 9.84 11.06
CA TYR A 639 -33.97 8.42 11.13
C TYR A 639 -33.12 8.06 12.37
N LEU A 640 -32.08 8.84 12.67
CA LEU A 640 -31.24 8.62 13.84
C LEU A 640 -32.04 8.77 15.14
N SER A 641 -32.83 9.83 15.28
CA SER A 641 -33.66 10.09 16.48
C SER A 641 -34.65 8.96 16.75
N SER A 642 -35.32 8.44 15.72
CA SER A 642 -36.24 7.30 15.87
C SER A 642 -35.53 6.00 16.29
N LYS A 643 -34.32 5.75 15.78
CA LYS A 643 -33.49 4.58 16.12
C LYS A 643 -32.92 4.66 17.54
N PHE A 644 -32.57 5.86 18.01
CA PHE A 644 -32.16 6.10 19.39
C PHE A 644 -33.33 5.85 20.37
N GLN A 645 -34.56 6.27 20.03
CA GLN A 645 -35.75 5.98 20.83
C GLN A 645 -36.05 4.48 20.92
N THR A 646 -35.93 3.73 19.81
CA THR A 646 -36.16 2.27 19.81
C THR A 646 -35.11 1.50 20.61
N ASN A 647 -33.84 1.92 20.58
CA ASN A 647 -32.78 1.31 21.38
C ASN A 647 -32.91 1.66 22.88
N TYR A 648 -33.43 2.83 23.22
CA TYR A 648 -33.72 3.22 24.60
C TYR A 648 -34.87 2.38 25.19
N LEU A 649 -35.95 2.17 24.41
CA LEU A 649 -37.07 1.31 24.80
C LEU A 649 -36.64 -0.16 24.97
N LYS A 650 -35.80 -0.70 24.08
CA LYS A 650 -35.23 -2.07 24.24
C LYS A 650 -34.34 -2.23 25.47
N LYS A 651 -33.60 -1.19 25.88
CA LYS A 651 -32.82 -1.22 27.13
C LYS A 651 -33.71 -1.14 28.37
N TYR A 652 -34.84 -0.43 28.30
CA TYR A 652 -35.81 -0.35 29.38
C TYR A 652 -36.59 -1.67 29.56
N ASP A 653 -36.98 -2.34 28.48
CA ASP A 653 -37.66 -3.66 28.57
C ASP A 653 -36.75 -4.75 29.17
N ASN A 654 -35.45 -4.72 28.88
CA ASN A 654 -34.49 -5.67 29.49
C ASN A 654 -34.16 -5.36 30.96
N SER A 655 -34.57 -4.20 31.50
CA SER A 655 -34.40 -3.84 32.91
C SER A 655 -35.62 -4.15 33.79
N ARG A 656 -36.72 -4.63 33.18
CA ARG A 656 -37.91 -5.12 33.90
C ARG A 656 -37.96 -6.65 34.04
N PHE A 657 -36.94 -7.35 33.52
CA PHE A 657 -36.76 -8.80 33.67
C PHE A 657 -35.35 -9.14 34.17
N SER A 658 -34.94 -8.51 35.27
CA SER A 658 -33.82 -8.96 36.11
C SER A 658 -34.17 -8.79 37.58
#